data_AF-A0A401ZUW3-F1
#
_entry.id   AF-A0A401ZUW3-F1
#
_cell.length_a   1.000
_cell.length_b   1.000
_cell.length_c   1.000
_cell.angle_alpha   90.00
_cell.angle_beta   90.00
_cell.angle_gamma   90.00
#
_symmetry.space_group_name_H-M   'P 1'
#
loop_
_entity.id
_entity.type
_entity.pdbx_description
1 polymer ?
#
loop_
_entity_poly.entity_id
_entity_poly.type
_entity_poly.pdbx_seq_one_letter_code
_entity_poly.pdbx_strand_id
1 'polypeptide(L)'
;MLHSRNTINRHPMSEDGKRGPERLRLFVINGGAALLSIGMLLTFAFVLLPTQHSHAETQPVSRPYVGINMGAQFDMFTDVMKTTGPWSDIGDSNNAPTDANGWPTQDAQVYIWQGATKMDGTYKIIFNGQATLSNGLNYGQFSNQQYNAATNTTTVDMVVTDTGFENFQLTFKNTQRTASSATNTGVTNVQVFRPISEGSSTTFDPSTIFTPWIESAVAPYSYMRFMSGTNWNTSVNWSDRTTVNYATQMKTFPGESGFEGNQMAFEYMVKLANDTNEDLYVNVPDKVTDDYITKLAQLTLYGSDGTNPYTSAQSNPVWAPLNPSHHLYVEYTNEAWNFQFQQAHDMDTNATLEACGVTSFSSCPNPIPTTSPINYDGASNEDVLRFRYYAQQAAHVSTIFRSVYGDSAMGSRVRPLLFWQYDNLNNTALAELQFINDYYNNADGVQHVSTPHAPSYFFWGGGGAVYYNSNNDNAGSTDGIFNAGIPSNDYQKTLNIEAYWTHAYGLHTVAYEGGWAVGGDGATTAQNQAKDDPRAKQSMLDSFNDFARSGGDLYTVGTYGQWNDTRNATSEPLVQAVATINASNYAVPAINQGFEVANSGATIIPGAQYTVADNSPGSIRTNLGVTTSYELRVDSTGSYQVALSVGNTGNGGQVGVYVDGALLSTISVPNTGSSTSYQNVIAGSSSLSAGLHSVQLRATANGNGSSYAGYVNALFVQPGTGTPPNVPTPGSLPSGWQNQDIGSVGLPGAASYANGTYTVTASGGDIWNSADQFNFTYQQLTGDGSIVARVTSLSNSNPYAKAGVMMRDSLSASAANVMTYYSPSGDTTYESRTTDNGNTNHPNAIQRAAPYWVKLVRSGNTFTGYNSPDGQNWTQQGTDTITMPNTIYIGLAIDAHENTILTTGTLDNVSLTGNVSGTTGTPTPTPTPTSTPTPTPTSTPTPSGWTQCANEGGTCTFSGTQVVRFGANGHYNYQTATGSIGCNNTVFGDPAVGQYKTCSVATIPPSGWTQCSGEWGTCTVPGTVTVAFGSGSTYKYQTVTGSIGCNNSVFGDPTPGVAKSCYYK
;
A
#
# COMPACT_ATOMS: atom_id res chain seq x y z
N MET A 1 -47.71 -20.76 16.18
CA MET A 1 -48.65 -20.93 17.32
C MET A 1 -47.98 -21.80 18.39
N LEU A 2 -48.12 -21.34 19.63
CA LEU A 2 -47.76 -21.85 20.98
C LEU A 2 -47.41 -23.35 21.23
N HIS A 3 -46.39 -23.53 22.11
CA HIS A 3 -46.27 -24.47 23.27
C HIS A 3 -46.02 -25.98 22.98
N SER A 4 -45.26 -26.79 23.75
CA SER A 4 -44.67 -26.70 25.10
C SER A 4 -43.63 -27.82 25.40
N ARG A 5 -42.67 -27.46 26.26
CA ARG A 5 -41.83 -28.17 27.28
C ARG A 5 -41.95 -29.67 27.64
N ASN A 6 -40.81 -30.14 28.19
CA ASN A 6 -40.53 -31.10 29.31
C ASN A 6 -40.17 -32.56 28.92
N THR A 7 -39.27 -33.32 29.58
CA THR A 7 -38.02 -33.17 30.37
C THR A 7 -37.63 -34.58 30.91
N ILE A 8 -36.34 -34.82 31.17
CA ILE A 8 -35.72 -35.71 32.22
C ILE A 8 -35.30 -37.17 31.90
N ASN A 9 -33.95 -37.31 31.83
CA ASN A 9 -32.99 -38.25 32.46
C ASN A 9 -33.24 -39.75 32.66
N ARG A 10 -32.21 -40.56 32.34
CA ARG A 10 -31.43 -41.36 33.33
C ARG A 10 -30.09 -41.92 32.79
N HIS A 11 -29.04 -41.61 33.54
CA HIS A 11 -27.66 -42.13 33.69
C HIS A 11 -27.52 -43.67 33.91
N PRO A 12 -26.32 -44.27 34.20
CA PRO A 12 -25.04 -44.40 33.44
C PRO A 12 -24.39 -45.83 33.60
N MET A 13 -23.16 -46.07 33.12
CA MET A 13 -22.18 -47.10 33.61
C MET A 13 -20.88 -46.95 32.76
N SER A 14 -19.75 -46.41 33.25
CA SER A 14 -18.71 -46.90 34.20
C SER A 14 -17.66 -47.86 33.60
N GLU A 15 -16.39 -47.43 33.62
CA GLU A 15 -15.12 -48.13 33.97
C GLU A 15 -13.95 -47.43 33.22
N ASP A 16 -13.06 -46.60 33.79
CA ASP A 16 -12.19 -46.58 34.99
C ASP A 16 -10.87 -47.38 34.83
N GLY A 17 -9.70 -46.73 34.98
CA GLY A 17 -8.41 -47.45 34.88
C GLY A 17 -7.03 -46.78 34.81
N LYS A 18 -6.65 -45.87 35.75
CA LYS A 18 -5.31 -45.76 36.44
C LYS A 18 -4.03 -45.39 35.62
N ARG A 19 -2.96 -44.72 36.12
CA ARG A 19 -2.54 -44.03 37.37
C ARG A 19 -1.16 -43.31 37.17
N GLY A 20 -1.06 -42.04 37.57
CA GLY A 20 0.04 -41.32 38.28
C GLY A 20 1.41 -41.05 37.60
N PRO A 21 2.35 -40.35 38.29
CA PRO A 21 2.17 -39.28 39.30
C PRO A 21 3.25 -38.16 39.26
N GLU A 22 2.96 -36.93 39.73
CA GLU A 22 4.02 -36.04 40.30
C GLU A 22 3.50 -35.19 41.49
N ARG A 23 4.34 -35.09 42.52
CA ARG A 23 4.26 -34.18 43.69
C ARG A 23 5.22 -33.00 43.40
N LEU A 24 5.02 -31.75 43.83
CA LEU A 24 5.09 -31.32 45.23
C LEU A 24 4.76 -29.80 45.38
N ARG A 25 3.68 -29.51 46.13
CA ARG A 25 3.45 -28.46 47.16
C ARG A 25 3.89 -26.98 46.95
N LEU A 26 2.90 -26.08 47.09
CA LEU A 26 2.89 -25.09 48.19
C LEU A 26 1.44 -24.82 48.68
N PHE A 27 1.28 -24.75 50.01
CA PHE A 27 0.06 -24.63 50.84
C PHE A 27 -0.74 -23.33 50.59
N VAL A 28 -2.08 -23.29 50.45
CA VAL A 28 -3.22 -23.51 51.38
C VAL A 28 -3.27 -22.56 52.59
N ILE A 29 -4.38 -21.82 52.72
CA ILE A 29 -5.33 -21.74 53.88
C ILE A 29 -6.53 -20.89 53.41
N ASN A 30 -7.71 -21.47 53.14
CA ASN A 30 -8.85 -21.76 54.04
C ASN A 30 -9.62 -20.53 54.56
N GLY A 31 -10.94 -20.53 54.39
CA GLY A 31 -11.85 -19.85 55.33
C GLY A 31 -13.13 -19.30 54.70
N GLY A 32 -14.28 -19.94 54.96
CA GLY A 32 -15.57 -19.56 54.42
C GLY A 32 -16.34 -18.47 55.20
N ALA A 33 -17.37 -17.99 54.52
CA ALA A 33 -18.71 -17.60 54.98
C ALA A 33 -18.90 -16.50 56.06
N ALA A 34 -19.64 -15.44 55.69
CA ALA A 34 -20.91 -15.05 56.34
C ALA A 34 -21.62 -13.90 55.61
N LEU A 35 -22.94 -14.02 55.50
CA LEU A 35 -23.90 -13.07 54.93
C LEU A 35 -24.01 -11.77 55.73
N LEU A 36 -24.26 -10.65 55.02
CA LEU A 36 -25.16 -9.60 55.48
C LEU A 36 -25.80 -8.90 54.28
N SER A 37 -27.13 -8.88 54.30
CA SER A 37 -28.06 -8.38 53.31
C SER A 37 -28.42 -6.91 53.53
N ILE A 38 -29.09 -6.31 52.50
CA ILE A 38 -29.75 -4.98 52.39
C ILE A 38 -28.83 -3.92 51.75
N GLY A 39 -29.13 -3.26 50.63
CA GLY A 39 -30.30 -3.18 49.77
C GLY A 39 -30.09 -2.09 48.69
N MET A 40 -30.99 -2.07 47.70
CA MET A 40 -31.21 -1.07 46.63
C MET A 40 -30.45 -1.15 45.29
N LEU A 41 -31.27 -1.51 44.29
CA LEU A 41 -31.25 -1.26 42.85
C LEU A 41 -30.14 -0.38 42.27
N LEU A 42 -29.38 -0.95 41.32
CA LEU A 42 -28.90 -0.27 40.12
C LEU A 42 -28.88 -1.30 38.98
N THR A 43 -29.75 -1.09 37.99
CA THR A 43 -29.75 -1.78 36.70
C THR A 43 -28.47 -1.42 35.95
N PHE A 44 -27.47 -2.30 35.98
CA PHE A 44 -26.33 -2.25 35.06
C PHE A 44 -26.66 -3.10 33.83
N ALA A 45 -27.00 -2.43 32.73
CA ALA A 45 -26.87 -3.01 31.40
C ALA A 45 -25.36 -3.20 31.14
N PHE A 46 -24.90 -4.45 31.11
CA PHE A 46 -23.60 -4.76 30.54
C PHE A 46 -23.67 -4.50 29.03
N VAL A 47 -23.17 -3.34 28.61
CA VAL A 47 -22.69 -3.17 27.24
C VAL A 47 -21.44 -4.05 27.17
N LEU A 48 -21.57 -5.22 26.56
CA LEU A 48 -20.43 -5.99 26.06
C LEU A 48 -19.74 -5.08 25.04
N LEU A 49 -18.69 -4.39 25.46
CA LEU A 49 -17.74 -3.80 24.54
C LEU A 49 -17.12 -4.97 23.78
N PRO A 50 -17.22 -5.04 22.44
CA PRO A 50 -16.42 -5.98 21.68
C PRO A 50 -14.97 -5.62 21.98
N THR A 51 -14.20 -6.58 22.49
CA THR A 51 -12.75 -6.47 22.51
C THR A 51 -12.33 -6.31 21.06
N GLN A 52 -11.95 -5.11 20.64
CA GLN A 52 -11.25 -4.89 19.38
C GLN A 52 -10.01 -5.78 19.40
N HIS A 53 -10.06 -6.89 18.67
CA HIS A 53 -8.88 -7.68 18.38
C HIS A 53 -8.17 -6.96 17.24
N SER A 54 -7.02 -6.38 17.57
CA SER A 54 -6.07 -5.89 16.58
C SER A 54 -5.59 -7.10 15.76
N HIS A 55 -6.26 -7.35 14.64
CA HIS A 55 -5.85 -8.34 13.62
C HIS A 55 -4.78 -7.78 12.68
N ALA A 56 -4.37 -6.53 12.85
CA ALA A 56 -3.19 -6.01 12.19
C ALA A 56 -1.96 -6.74 12.74
N GLU A 57 -1.36 -7.62 11.92
CA GLU A 57 0.08 -7.75 11.94
C GLU A 57 0.63 -6.32 12.01
N THR A 58 1.35 -6.01 13.09
CA THR A 58 1.97 -4.69 13.25
C THR A 58 2.74 -4.42 11.98
N GLN A 59 2.33 -3.46 11.15
CA GLN A 59 3.12 -3.08 9.99
C GLN A 59 4.46 -2.55 10.50
N PRO A 60 5.53 -3.29 10.24
CA PRO A 60 6.53 -2.70 9.39
C PRO A 60 7.09 -3.79 8.48
N VAL A 61 6.51 -4.02 7.30
CA VAL A 61 7.39 -4.46 6.22
C VAL A 61 8.05 -3.20 5.70
N SER A 62 9.25 -2.89 6.21
CA SER A 62 10.12 -1.88 5.60
C SER A 62 10.50 -2.24 4.15
N ARG A 63 10.08 -3.42 3.67
CA ARG A 63 10.32 -3.95 2.32
C ARG A 63 9.17 -4.87 1.86
N PRO A 64 8.52 -4.61 0.72
CA PRO A 64 7.58 -5.57 0.13
C PRO A 64 8.23 -6.93 -0.15
N TYR A 65 7.49 -8.01 0.05
CA TYR A 65 7.91 -9.36 -0.36
C TYR A 65 7.74 -9.52 -1.87
N VAL A 66 8.71 -10.13 -2.55
CA VAL A 66 8.65 -10.38 -3.99
C VAL A 66 8.44 -11.86 -4.25
N GLY A 67 7.38 -12.21 -4.97
CA GLY A 67 7.08 -13.59 -5.34
C GLY A 67 6.92 -13.76 -6.84
N ILE A 68 6.63 -14.98 -7.25
CA ILE A 68 6.59 -15.36 -8.67
C ILE A 68 5.28 -16.04 -9.06
N ASN A 69 4.71 -15.61 -10.18
CA ASN A 69 3.74 -16.36 -10.96
C ASN A 69 4.46 -17.52 -11.66
N MET A 70 4.31 -18.72 -11.12
CA MET A 70 4.96 -19.91 -11.64
C MET A 70 3.99 -20.72 -12.49
N GLY A 71 4.22 -20.72 -13.80
CA GLY A 71 3.56 -21.61 -14.75
C GLY A 71 4.18 -23.01 -14.79
N ALA A 72 3.66 -23.87 -15.66
CA ALA A 72 4.12 -25.25 -15.81
C ALA A 72 5.52 -25.25 -16.43
N GLN A 73 6.54 -25.65 -15.67
CA GLN A 73 7.91 -25.75 -16.17
C GLN A 73 8.19 -27.18 -16.64
N PHE A 74 8.55 -27.32 -17.90
CA PHE A 74 8.88 -28.62 -18.52
C PHE A 74 10.03 -29.35 -17.78
N ASP A 75 10.92 -28.61 -17.15
CA ASP A 75 12.12 -29.11 -16.50
C ASP A 75 12.09 -29.12 -14.95
N MET A 76 10.91 -28.90 -14.35
CA MET A 76 10.72 -28.91 -12.90
C MET A 76 10.90 -30.29 -12.24
N PHE A 77 10.36 -31.35 -12.84
CA PHE A 77 10.42 -32.69 -12.26
C PHE A 77 11.60 -33.51 -12.79
N THR A 78 12.29 -34.26 -11.94
CA THR A 78 13.31 -35.22 -12.42
C THR A 78 12.70 -36.32 -13.30
N ASP A 79 11.49 -36.75 -12.96
CA ASP A 79 10.65 -37.64 -13.74
C ASP A 79 9.87 -36.85 -14.81
N VAL A 80 10.30 -36.93 -16.06
CA VAL A 80 9.68 -36.20 -17.17
C VAL A 80 8.24 -36.66 -17.44
N MET A 81 7.82 -37.84 -16.94
CA MET A 81 6.42 -38.28 -17.03
C MET A 81 5.46 -37.31 -16.33
N LYS A 82 5.93 -36.55 -15.34
CA LYS A 82 5.10 -35.59 -14.61
C LYS A 82 4.75 -34.34 -15.41
N THR A 83 5.37 -34.12 -16.56
CA THR A 83 5.12 -32.96 -17.43
C THR A 83 4.56 -33.36 -18.80
N THR A 84 4.15 -34.62 -19.00
CA THR A 84 3.64 -35.09 -20.30
C THR A 84 2.16 -34.76 -20.49
N GLY A 85 1.75 -34.68 -21.75
CA GLY A 85 0.33 -34.72 -22.12
C GLY A 85 -0.31 -36.10 -21.93
N PRO A 86 -1.57 -36.28 -22.36
CA PRO A 86 -2.27 -37.56 -22.27
C PRO A 86 -1.62 -38.64 -23.14
N TRP A 87 -1.90 -39.89 -22.81
CA TRP A 87 -1.54 -41.04 -23.64
C TRP A 87 -2.35 -41.02 -24.95
N SER A 88 -1.73 -41.39 -26.05
CA SER A 88 -2.34 -41.48 -27.37
C SER A 88 -2.31 -42.90 -27.92
N ASP A 89 -3.26 -43.21 -28.81
CA ASP A 89 -3.23 -44.42 -29.60
C ASP A 89 -2.01 -44.45 -30.52
N ILE A 90 -1.50 -45.64 -30.82
CA ILE A 90 -0.30 -45.78 -31.65
C ILE A 90 -0.63 -45.41 -33.10
N GLY A 91 0.07 -44.41 -33.64
CA GLY A 91 -0.09 -43.95 -35.02
C GLY A 91 -1.29 -43.03 -35.26
N ASP A 92 -1.97 -42.60 -34.20
CA ASP A 92 -3.09 -41.65 -34.23
C ASP A 92 -2.86 -40.55 -33.18
N SER A 93 -3.51 -39.41 -33.36
CA SER A 93 -3.62 -38.31 -32.39
C SER A 93 -4.71 -38.52 -31.34
N ASN A 94 -5.54 -39.57 -31.47
CA ASN A 94 -6.59 -39.88 -30.50
C ASN A 94 -6.02 -40.29 -29.13
N ASN A 95 -6.70 -39.89 -28.05
CA ASN A 95 -6.31 -40.27 -26.69
C ASN A 95 -6.55 -41.76 -26.45
N ALA A 96 -5.55 -42.46 -25.92
CA ALA A 96 -5.68 -43.84 -25.50
C ALA A 96 -6.52 -43.95 -24.22
N PRO A 97 -7.33 -45.01 -24.05
CA PRO A 97 -8.03 -45.27 -22.79
C PRO A 97 -7.06 -45.43 -21.62
N THR A 98 -7.37 -44.79 -20.49
CA THR A 98 -6.57 -44.84 -19.26
C THR A 98 -7.40 -45.28 -18.06
N ASP A 99 -6.73 -45.80 -17.03
CA ASP A 99 -7.35 -46.08 -15.73
C ASP A 99 -7.52 -44.81 -14.88
N ALA A 100 -8.05 -44.96 -13.65
CA ALA A 100 -8.31 -43.84 -12.75
C ALA A 100 -7.07 -43.01 -12.38
N ASN A 101 -5.86 -43.56 -12.52
CA ASN A 101 -4.60 -42.87 -12.27
C ASN A 101 -3.93 -42.38 -13.57
N GLY A 102 -4.62 -42.44 -14.72
CA GLY A 102 -4.12 -41.93 -15.99
C GLY A 102 -3.17 -42.88 -16.73
N TRP A 103 -3.10 -44.16 -16.33
CA TRP A 103 -2.23 -45.14 -17.00
C TRP A 103 -2.95 -45.88 -18.13
N PRO A 104 -2.31 -46.10 -19.29
CA PRO A 104 -2.96 -46.65 -20.48
C PRO A 104 -3.42 -48.08 -20.24
N THR A 105 -4.62 -48.45 -20.66
CA THR A 105 -5.16 -49.83 -20.51
C THR A 105 -4.93 -50.70 -21.75
N GLN A 106 -4.14 -50.22 -22.70
CA GLN A 106 -3.77 -50.88 -23.95
C GLN A 106 -2.37 -50.44 -24.41
N ASP A 107 -1.90 -50.97 -25.52
CA ASP A 107 -0.73 -50.46 -26.24
C ASP A 107 -0.96 -48.99 -26.60
N ALA A 108 -0.01 -48.14 -26.23
CA ALA A 108 -0.16 -46.70 -26.32
C ALA A 108 1.19 -46.02 -26.53
N GLN A 109 1.15 -44.74 -26.87
CA GLN A 109 2.32 -43.87 -26.98
C GLN A 109 2.09 -42.59 -26.16
N VAL A 110 3.17 -41.92 -25.80
CA VAL A 110 3.12 -40.64 -25.09
C VAL A 110 4.22 -39.73 -25.61
N TYR A 111 3.89 -38.45 -25.78
CA TYR A 111 4.91 -37.43 -26.03
C TYR A 111 5.56 -37.05 -24.71
N ILE A 112 6.85 -37.34 -24.62
CA ILE A 112 7.66 -36.96 -23.48
C ILE A 112 8.00 -35.46 -23.57
N TRP A 113 8.34 -34.99 -24.78
CA TRP A 113 8.50 -33.56 -25.07
C TRP A 113 8.32 -33.26 -26.56
N GLN A 114 8.09 -31.98 -26.86
CA GLN A 114 8.03 -31.45 -28.22
C GLN A 114 8.94 -30.23 -28.32
N GLY A 115 9.87 -30.23 -29.28
CA GLY A 115 10.77 -29.10 -29.53
C GLY A 115 11.63 -28.67 -28.35
N ALA A 116 12.06 -29.58 -27.47
CA ALA A 116 12.96 -29.27 -26.37
C ALA A 116 14.44 -29.42 -26.80
N THR A 117 15.35 -28.68 -26.16
CA THR A 117 16.81 -28.74 -26.41
C THR A 117 17.60 -29.05 -25.14
N LYS A 118 18.89 -29.39 -25.32
CA LYS A 118 19.81 -29.78 -24.22
C LYS A 118 19.23 -30.96 -23.43
N MET A 119 18.75 -31.96 -24.17
CA MET A 119 18.08 -33.15 -23.64
C MET A 119 18.98 -34.39 -23.76
N ASP A 120 20.22 -34.24 -24.21
CA ASP A 120 21.19 -35.31 -24.35
C ASP A 120 21.68 -35.83 -22.99
N GLY A 121 22.04 -37.11 -22.98
CA GLY A 121 22.44 -37.85 -21.80
C GLY A 121 21.70 -39.18 -21.67
N THR A 122 21.87 -39.83 -20.53
CA THR A 122 21.23 -41.10 -20.20
C THR A 122 19.97 -40.88 -19.38
N TYR A 123 18.86 -41.51 -19.78
CA TYR A 123 17.59 -41.55 -19.07
C TYR A 123 17.36 -42.93 -18.47
N LYS A 124 16.73 -42.97 -17.29
CA LYS A 124 16.28 -44.21 -16.66
C LYS A 124 14.77 -44.36 -16.79
N ILE A 125 14.33 -45.38 -17.50
CA ILE A 125 12.90 -45.69 -17.65
C ILE A 125 12.56 -46.83 -16.69
N ILE A 126 11.51 -46.64 -15.89
CA ILE A 126 10.99 -47.63 -14.95
C ILE A 126 9.49 -47.72 -15.17
N PHE A 127 8.93 -48.92 -15.26
CA PHE A 127 7.47 -49.09 -15.34
C PHE A 127 7.03 -50.43 -14.80
N ASN A 128 5.76 -50.53 -14.41
CA ASN A 128 5.15 -51.78 -14.02
C ASN A 128 4.53 -52.49 -15.23
N GLY A 129 4.84 -53.77 -15.37
CA GLY A 129 4.47 -54.62 -16.50
C GLY A 129 5.61 -54.86 -17.49
N GLN A 130 5.27 -55.40 -18.65
CA GLN A 130 6.19 -55.67 -19.75
C GLN A 130 5.73 -54.93 -21.01
N ALA A 131 6.67 -54.48 -21.84
CA ALA A 131 6.37 -53.87 -23.14
C ALA A 131 7.58 -53.98 -24.07
N THR A 132 7.32 -54.00 -25.38
CA THR A 132 8.30 -53.68 -26.41
C THR A 132 8.34 -52.16 -26.57
N LEU A 133 9.46 -51.53 -26.21
CA LEU A 133 9.64 -50.08 -26.35
C LEU A 133 10.16 -49.71 -27.73
N SER A 134 9.64 -48.61 -28.27
CA SER A 134 10.25 -47.88 -29.38
C SER A 134 10.19 -46.38 -29.10
N ASN A 135 11.09 -45.60 -29.71
CA ASN A 135 11.09 -44.15 -29.59
C ASN A 135 11.02 -43.50 -30.97
N GLY A 136 10.51 -42.26 -31.00
CA GLY A 136 10.44 -41.42 -32.19
C GLY A 136 11.70 -40.61 -32.48
N LEU A 137 12.77 -40.77 -31.69
CA LEU A 137 14.03 -40.04 -31.87
C LEU A 137 14.94 -40.80 -32.84
N ASN A 138 15.62 -40.08 -33.73
CA ASN A 138 16.63 -40.71 -34.60
C ASN A 138 17.90 -41.11 -33.81
N TYR A 139 18.09 -40.51 -32.63
CA TYR A 139 19.30 -40.57 -31.83
C TYR A 139 19.07 -41.10 -30.40
N GLY A 140 17.92 -41.75 -30.16
CA GLY A 140 17.60 -42.41 -28.89
C GLY A 140 17.86 -43.92 -28.96
N GLN A 141 18.77 -44.44 -28.13
CA GLN A 141 19.12 -45.86 -28.11
C GLN A 141 18.78 -46.52 -26.77
N PHE A 142 17.89 -47.51 -26.80
CA PHE A 142 17.56 -48.32 -25.63
C PHE A 142 18.61 -49.39 -25.38
N SER A 143 18.91 -49.63 -24.10
CA SER A 143 19.77 -50.71 -23.64
C SER A 143 19.31 -51.21 -22.26
N ASN A 144 19.85 -52.36 -21.84
CA ASN A 144 19.64 -52.90 -20.50
C ASN A 144 18.17 -53.06 -20.07
N GLN A 145 17.26 -53.35 -21.00
CA GLN A 145 15.87 -53.65 -20.66
C GLN A 145 15.79 -54.97 -19.87
N GLN A 146 15.27 -54.90 -18.64
CA GLN A 146 15.15 -56.04 -17.73
C GLN A 146 13.78 -56.04 -17.06
N TYR A 147 13.07 -57.17 -17.08
CA TYR A 147 11.81 -57.36 -16.36
C TYR A 147 12.03 -58.22 -15.11
N ASN A 148 11.60 -57.71 -13.96
CA ASN A 148 11.55 -58.44 -12.69
C ASN A 148 10.11 -58.85 -12.39
N ALA A 149 9.82 -60.13 -12.56
CA ALA A 149 8.49 -60.70 -12.30
C ALA A 149 8.07 -60.63 -10.82
N ALA A 150 9.01 -60.60 -9.87
CA ALA A 150 8.69 -60.57 -8.44
C ALA A 150 8.14 -59.20 -7.99
N THR A 151 8.60 -58.12 -8.61
CA THR A 151 8.14 -56.75 -8.32
C THR A 151 7.20 -56.21 -9.41
N ASN A 152 6.99 -56.99 -10.48
CA ASN A 152 6.29 -56.57 -11.70
C ASN A 152 6.92 -55.32 -12.35
N THR A 153 8.23 -55.13 -12.25
CA THR A 153 8.91 -53.90 -12.71
C THR A 153 9.81 -54.18 -13.90
N THR A 154 9.73 -53.35 -14.94
CA THR A 154 10.71 -53.27 -16.02
C THR A 154 11.58 -52.03 -15.84
N THR A 155 12.89 -52.17 -16.03
CA THR A 155 13.84 -51.05 -16.10
C THR A 155 14.55 -51.03 -17.44
N VAL A 156 14.77 -49.85 -18.01
CA VAL A 156 15.47 -49.64 -19.30
C VAL A 156 16.36 -48.41 -19.20
N ASP A 157 17.54 -48.45 -19.82
CA ASP A 157 18.38 -47.26 -20.00
C ASP A 157 18.20 -46.74 -21.42
N MET A 158 18.05 -45.43 -21.59
CA MET A 158 17.99 -44.79 -22.90
C MET A 158 19.06 -43.72 -23.02
N VAL A 159 19.95 -43.84 -24.00
CA VAL A 159 20.94 -42.81 -24.31
C VAL A 159 20.42 -41.94 -25.45
N VAL A 160 20.33 -40.63 -25.21
CA VAL A 160 20.01 -39.61 -26.21
C VAL A 160 21.27 -38.85 -26.53
N THR A 161 21.69 -38.82 -27.80
CA THR A 161 22.95 -38.16 -28.22
C THR A 161 22.76 -36.85 -28.96
N ASP A 162 21.52 -36.47 -29.27
CA ASP A 162 21.23 -35.23 -29.99
C ASP A 162 20.90 -34.09 -29.03
N THR A 163 21.43 -32.91 -29.34
CA THR A 163 21.22 -31.64 -28.62
C THR A 163 20.17 -30.75 -29.31
N GLY A 164 19.66 -31.16 -30.48
CA GLY A 164 18.72 -30.41 -31.32
C GLY A 164 17.28 -30.34 -30.81
N PHE A 165 16.43 -29.64 -31.57
CA PHE A 165 14.99 -29.46 -31.30
C PHE A 165 14.19 -30.67 -31.84
N GLU A 166 14.30 -31.83 -31.21
CA GLU A 166 13.55 -33.04 -31.61
C GLU A 166 12.30 -33.29 -30.73
N ASN A 167 11.29 -33.93 -31.32
CA ASN A 167 10.11 -34.40 -30.61
C ASN A 167 10.35 -35.83 -30.09
N PHE A 168 10.25 -36.03 -28.78
CA PHE A 168 10.39 -37.37 -28.22
C PHE A 168 9.02 -37.98 -27.96
N GLN A 169 8.67 -38.97 -28.78
CA GLN A 169 7.55 -39.88 -28.53
C GLN A 169 8.08 -41.22 -28.03
N LEU A 170 7.52 -41.72 -26.93
CA LEU A 170 7.81 -43.04 -26.38
C LEU A 170 6.60 -43.96 -26.59
N THR A 171 6.82 -45.10 -27.24
CA THR A 171 5.77 -46.06 -27.61
C THR A 171 5.93 -47.38 -26.86
N PHE A 172 4.82 -47.89 -26.34
CA PHE A 172 4.73 -49.17 -25.63
C PHE A 172 3.85 -50.13 -26.43
N LYS A 173 4.46 -51.18 -27.01
CA LYS A 173 3.75 -52.25 -27.74
C LYS A 173 3.79 -53.57 -27.01
N ASN A 174 2.89 -54.49 -27.34
CA ASN A 174 2.80 -55.83 -26.75
C ASN A 174 2.72 -55.77 -25.21
N THR A 175 2.03 -54.76 -24.70
CA THR A 175 2.00 -54.43 -23.27
C THR A 175 1.33 -55.53 -22.46
N GLN A 176 1.93 -55.89 -21.32
CA GLN A 176 1.34 -56.80 -20.35
C GLN A 176 1.40 -56.14 -18.98
N ARG A 177 0.25 -55.73 -18.45
CA ARG A 177 0.16 -54.96 -17.20
C ARG A 177 0.70 -55.72 -15.97
N THR A 178 0.58 -57.04 -15.98
CA THR A 178 1.20 -57.97 -15.03
C THR A 178 1.84 -59.15 -15.78
N ALA A 179 2.68 -59.94 -15.12
CA ALA A 179 3.28 -61.15 -15.70
C ALA A 179 2.25 -62.13 -16.29
N SER A 180 1.02 -62.14 -15.75
CA SER A 180 -0.08 -63.03 -16.17
C SER A 180 -1.07 -62.35 -17.12
N SER A 181 -0.91 -61.06 -17.42
CA SER A 181 -1.83 -60.33 -18.29
C SER A 181 -1.66 -60.76 -19.74
N ALA A 182 -2.75 -60.74 -20.50
CA ALA A 182 -2.66 -60.82 -21.96
C ALA A 182 -1.87 -59.63 -22.53
N THR A 183 -1.34 -59.77 -23.74
CA THR A 183 -0.78 -58.64 -24.50
C THR A 183 -1.85 -57.59 -24.76
N ASN A 184 -1.43 -56.33 -24.95
CA ASN A 184 -2.30 -55.17 -25.16
C ASN A 184 -3.18 -54.83 -23.95
N THR A 185 -2.62 -54.90 -22.73
CA THR A 185 -3.31 -54.55 -21.47
C THR A 185 -2.74 -53.30 -20.79
N GLY A 186 -1.80 -52.63 -21.47
CA GLY A 186 -1.14 -51.42 -21.03
C GLY A 186 -0.09 -51.65 -19.93
N VAL A 187 0.44 -50.54 -19.42
CA VAL A 187 1.46 -50.49 -18.36
C VAL A 187 1.04 -49.47 -17.30
N THR A 188 1.66 -49.51 -16.12
CA THR A 188 1.40 -48.55 -15.03
C THR A 188 2.70 -48.03 -14.44
N ASN A 189 2.62 -46.97 -13.64
CA ASN A 189 3.76 -46.41 -12.92
C ASN A 189 4.98 -46.17 -13.82
N VAL A 190 4.75 -45.63 -15.02
CA VAL A 190 5.83 -45.28 -15.94
C VAL A 190 6.52 -44.04 -15.41
N GLN A 191 7.84 -44.13 -15.25
CA GLN A 191 8.72 -43.06 -14.80
C GLN A 191 9.89 -42.98 -15.77
N VAL A 192 10.30 -41.77 -16.10
CA VAL A 192 11.42 -41.49 -17.01
C VAL A 192 12.30 -40.45 -16.34
N PHE A 193 13.36 -40.88 -15.67
CA PHE A 193 14.28 -39.97 -14.97
C PHE A 193 15.29 -39.40 -15.94
N ARG A 194 15.40 -38.07 -15.95
CA ARG A 194 16.32 -37.32 -16.79
C ARG A 194 17.79 -37.43 -16.33
N PRO A 195 18.77 -37.12 -17.19
CA PRO A 195 20.18 -36.98 -16.80
C PRO A 195 20.36 -35.89 -15.73
N ILE A 196 21.36 -36.05 -14.84
CA ILE A 196 21.66 -35.04 -13.80
C ILE A 196 22.20 -33.71 -14.36
N SER A 197 22.67 -33.72 -15.60
CA SER A 197 23.11 -32.56 -16.38
C SER A 197 23.15 -32.94 -17.85
N GLU A 198 23.21 -31.96 -18.74
CA GLU A 198 23.42 -32.15 -20.18
C GLU A 198 24.60 -33.11 -20.44
N GLY A 199 24.39 -34.10 -21.31
CA GLY A 199 25.38 -35.10 -21.70
C GLY A 199 25.75 -36.12 -20.62
N SER A 200 25.14 -36.07 -19.44
CA SER A 200 25.50 -36.97 -18.34
C SER A 200 25.15 -38.42 -18.62
N SER A 201 26.05 -39.33 -18.24
CA SER A 201 25.79 -40.78 -18.19
C SER A 201 25.04 -41.23 -16.94
N THR A 202 24.80 -40.30 -16.00
CA THR A 202 24.12 -40.56 -14.73
C THR A 202 22.75 -39.88 -14.73
N THR A 203 21.74 -40.60 -14.24
CA THR A 203 20.36 -40.13 -14.08
C THR A 203 20.10 -39.68 -12.66
N PHE A 204 19.06 -38.87 -12.46
CA PHE A 204 18.57 -38.58 -11.11
C PHE A 204 18.14 -39.86 -10.36
N ASP A 205 18.27 -39.82 -9.04
CA ASP A 205 17.75 -40.87 -8.16
C ASP A 205 16.21 -40.81 -8.16
N PRO A 206 15.51 -41.96 -8.20
CA PRO A 206 14.04 -41.98 -8.19
C PRO A 206 13.37 -41.32 -6.98
N SER A 207 14.10 -41.09 -5.88
CA SER A 207 13.60 -40.37 -4.71
C SER A 207 13.66 -38.84 -4.84
N THR A 208 14.43 -38.31 -5.79
CA THR A 208 14.51 -36.87 -6.07
C THR A 208 13.31 -36.46 -6.90
N ILE A 209 12.46 -35.56 -6.39
CA ILE A 209 11.22 -35.14 -7.08
C ILE A 209 11.49 -33.96 -8.01
N PHE A 210 12.05 -32.88 -7.46
CA PHE A 210 12.34 -31.66 -8.19
C PHE A 210 13.78 -31.62 -8.65
N THR A 211 14.01 -30.91 -9.75
CA THR A 211 15.34 -30.68 -10.25
C THR A 211 16.05 -29.57 -9.48
N PRO A 212 17.39 -29.60 -9.33
CA PRO A 212 18.12 -28.53 -8.65
C PRO A 212 17.99 -27.16 -9.31
N TRP A 213 17.68 -27.13 -10.61
CA TRP A 213 17.54 -25.88 -11.37
C TRP A 213 16.22 -25.16 -11.10
N ILE A 214 15.09 -25.87 -10.95
CA ILE A 214 13.87 -25.18 -10.51
C ILE A 214 14.02 -24.64 -9.10
N GLU A 215 14.63 -25.42 -8.19
CA GLU A 215 14.92 -24.99 -6.82
C GLU A 215 15.78 -23.71 -6.81
N SER A 216 16.83 -23.69 -7.64
CA SER A 216 17.70 -22.52 -7.79
C SER A 216 17.00 -21.32 -8.45
N ALA A 217 16.06 -21.56 -9.36
CA ALA A 217 15.32 -20.51 -10.07
C ALA A 217 14.35 -19.77 -9.14
N VAL A 218 13.72 -20.47 -8.19
CA VAL A 218 12.73 -19.90 -7.26
C VAL A 218 13.35 -19.40 -5.95
N ALA A 219 14.55 -19.86 -5.57
CA ALA A 219 15.24 -19.44 -4.35
C ALA A 219 15.40 -17.91 -4.14
N PRO A 220 15.49 -17.06 -5.18
CA PRO A 220 15.51 -15.61 -5.00
C PRO A 220 14.19 -15.01 -4.52
N TYR A 221 13.07 -15.72 -4.62
CA TYR A 221 11.73 -15.23 -4.34
C TYR A 221 11.30 -15.54 -2.89
N SER A 222 10.30 -14.82 -2.40
CA SER A 222 9.76 -15.02 -1.04
C SER A 222 8.54 -15.95 -1.02
N TYR A 223 7.85 -16.11 -2.16
CA TYR A 223 6.68 -16.97 -2.29
C TYR A 223 6.45 -17.39 -3.74
N MET A 224 5.74 -18.50 -3.93
CA MET A 224 5.38 -19.04 -5.24
C MET A 224 3.87 -19.11 -5.40
N ARG A 225 3.35 -18.41 -6.42
CA ARG A 225 1.96 -18.49 -6.90
C ARG A 225 1.90 -19.46 -8.08
N PHE A 226 1.28 -20.62 -7.86
CA PHE A 226 1.16 -21.64 -8.88
C PHE A 226 0.00 -21.32 -9.83
N MET A 227 0.32 -21.10 -11.11
CA MET A 227 -0.63 -20.66 -12.13
C MET A 227 -1.14 -21.79 -13.04
N SER A 228 -0.47 -22.94 -13.05
CA SER A 228 -0.91 -24.08 -13.85
C SER A 228 -2.26 -24.61 -13.38
N GLY A 229 -3.25 -24.60 -14.28
CA GLY A 229 -4.57 -25.12 -13.97
C GLY A 229 -5.42 -24.24 -13.04
N THR A 230 -5.15 -22.94 -13.00
CA THR A 230 -6.02 -22.00 -12.26
C THR A 230 -7.19 -21.53 -13.12
N ASN A 231 -6.98 -21.32 -14.42
CA ASN A 231 -8.03 -21.02 -15.41
C ASN A 231 -8.68 -22.31 -15.94
N TRP A 232 -9.98 -22.25 -16.29
CA TRP A 232 -10.74 -23.38 -16.87
C TRP A 232 -10.79 -24.64 -15.99
N ASN A 233 -10.54 -24.53 -14.69
CA ASN A 233 -10.53 -25.67 -13.79
C ASN A 233 -11.95 -26.16 -13.51
N THR A 234 -12.25 -27.42 -13.83
CA THR A 234 -13.60 -27.99 -13.68
C THR A 234 -13.80 -28.81 -12.41
N SER A 235 -12.85 -28.77 -11.48
CA SER A 235 -12.91 -29.56 -10.23
C SER A 235 -14.07 -29.12 -9.33
N VAL A 236 -14.81 -30.09 -8.80
CA VAL A 236 -15.93 -29.85 -7.87
C VAL A 236 -15.69 -30.54 -6.53
N ASN A 237 -15.36 -31.83 -6.59
CA ASN A 237 -15.12 -32.68 -5.43
C ASN A 237 -13.62 -32.87 -5.20
N TRP A 238 -13.22 -33.18 -3.97
CA TRP A 238 -11.82 -33.43 -3.64
C TRP A 238 -11.19 -34.53 -4.51
N SER A 239 -11.98 -35.52 -4.95
CA SER A 239 -11.53 -36.59 -5.85
C SER A 239 -11.15 -36.11 -7.26
N ASP A 240 -11.59 -34.92 -7.66
CA ASP A 240 -11.40 -34.42 -9.02
C ASP A 240 -9.99 -33.86 -9.21
N ARG A 241 -9.32 -33.42 -8.14
CA ARG A 241 -7.96 -32.86 -8.18
C ARG A 241 -6.93 -33.82 -8.78
N THR A 242 -5.80 -33.27 -9.20
CA THR A 242 -4.60 -34.08 -9.47
C THR A 242 -3.99 -34.60 -8.17
N THR A 243 -3.67 -35.90 -8.13
CA THR A 243 -2.94 -36.52 -7.01
C THR A 243 -1.50 -36.79 -7.40
N VAL A 244 -0.63 -37.00 -6.42
CA VAL A 244 0.80 -37.33 -6.66
C VAL A 244 0.99 -38.62 -7.47
N ASN A 245 0.01 -39.53 -7.38
CA ASN A 245 -0.02 -40.84 -8.04
C ASN A 245 -0.62 -40.80 -9.44
N TYR A 246 -1.22 -39.69 -9.86
CA TYR A 246 -1.68 -39.52 -11.23
C TYR A 246 -0.47 -39.52 -12.19
N ALA A 247 -0.65 -40.09 -13.37
CA ALA A 247 0.44 -40.37 -14.32
C ALA A 247 1.25 -39.11 -14.66
N THR A 248 0.56 -37.99 -14.89
CA THR A 248 1.12 -36.66 -15.16
C THR A 248 0.63 -35.63 -14.14
N GLN A 249 1.27 -34.47 -14.03
CA GLN A 249 0.72 -33.31 -13.31
C GLN A 249 0.00 -32.31 -14.22
N MET A 250 -0.14 -32.65 -15.51
CA MET A 250 -0.92 -31.92 -16.51
C MET A 250 -2.27 -32.63 -16.77
N LYS A 251 -3.01 -32.96 -15.71
CA LYS A 251 -4.30 -33.67 -15.81
C LYS A 251 -5.35 -32.73 -16.43
N THR A 252 -6.04 -33.20 -17.46
CA THR A 252 -7.10 -32.45 -18.15
C THR A 252 -8.40 -33.25 -18.23
N PHE A 253 -9.53 -32.65 -17.87
CA PHE A 253 -10.87 -33.17 -18.10
C PHE A 253 -11.45 -32.74 -19.45
N PRO A 254 -12.52 -33.41 -19.96
CA PRO A 254 -13.20 -32.95 -21.17
C PRO A 254 -13.71 -31.51 -21.01
N GLY A 255 -13.31 -30.63 -21.94
CA GLY A 255 -13.65 -29.20 -21.90
C GLY A 255 -12.57 -28.33 -21.25
N GLU A 256 -11.56 -28.91 -20.61
CA GLU A 256 -10.36 -28.20 -20.16
C GLU A 256 -9.34 -28.07 -21.31
N SER A 257 -8.46 -27.06 -21.24
CA SER A 257 -7.40 -26.85 -22.22
C SER A 257 -6.03 -27.20 -21.61
N GLY A 258 -5.09 -27.66 -22.44
CA GLY A 258 -3.87 -28.37 -22.02
C GLY A 258 -2.94 -27.68 -21.02
N PHE A 259 -3.08 -26.37 -20.79
CA PHE A 259 -2.30 -25.56 -19.84
C PHE A 259 -3.18 -24.91 -18.74
N GLU A 260 -4.50 -24.90 -18.97
CA GLU A 260 -5.54 -24.24 -18.18
C GLU A 260 -6.63 -25.31 -17.93
N GLY A 261 -6.47 -26.04 -16.82
CA GLY A 261 -7.30 -27.19 -16.43
C GLY A 261 -7.08 -27.54 -14.96
N ASN A 262 -6.77 -28.78 -14.63
CA ASN A 262 -6.52 -29.20 -13.25
C ASN A 262 -5.16 -28.70 -12.73
N GLN A 263 -5.12 -28.30 -11.47
CA GLN A 263 -3.87 -27.89 -10.81
C GLN A 263 -2.96 -29.10 -10.57
N MET A 264 -1.65 -28.83 -10.45
CA MET A 264 -0.71 -29.81 -9.90
C MET A 264 -1.16 -30.25 -8.50
N ALA A 265 -0.78 -31.47 -8.09
CA ALA A 265 -1.06 -31.92 -6.74
C ALA A 265 -0.52 -30.93 -5.69
N PHE A 266 -1.37 -30.49 -4.76
CA PHE A 266 -1.00 -29.56 -3.69
C PHE A 266 0.14 -30.10 -2.81
N GLU A 267 0.28 -31.43 -2.70
CA GLU A 267 1.43 -32.06 -2.02
C GLU A 267 2.78 -31.67 -2.65
N TYR A 268 2.85 -31.58 -3.99
CA TYR A 268 4.06 -31.13 -4.68
C TYR A 268 4.29 -29.63 -4.48
N MET A 269 3.23 -28.82 -4.48
CA MET A 269 3.35 -27.37 -4.21
C MET A 269 3.90 -27.12 -2.80
N VAL A 270 3.36 -27.81 -1.80
CA VAL A 270 3.83 -27.77 -0.41
C VAL A 270 5.26 -28.28 -0.30
N LYS A 271 5.60 -29.39 -0.97
CA LYS A 271 6.95 -29.93 -0.94
C LYS A 271 7.96 -28.93 -1.51
N LEU A 272 7.68 -28.34 -2.67
CA LEU A 272 8.59 -27.38 -3.29
C LEU A 272 8.81 -26.19 -2.35
N ALA A 273 7.73 -25.55 -1.87
CA ALA A 273 7.81 -24.45 -0.92
C ALA A 273 8.63 -24.79 0.34
N ASN A 274 8.46 -25.98 0.91
CA ASN A 274 9.24 -26.43 2.06
C ASN A 274 10.72 -26.70 1.73
N ASP A 275 11.01 -27.29 0.57
CA ASP A 275 12.37 -27.65 0.15
C ASP A 275 13.20 -26.39 -0.16
N THR A 276 12.57 -25.35 -0.69
CA THR A 276 13.23 -24.11 -1.10
C THR A 276 13.13 -22.99 -0.04
N ASN A 277 12.27 -23.17 0.99
CA ASN A 277 12.04 -22.25 2.12
C ASN A 277 11.31 -20.94 1.75
N GLU A 278 10.21 -21.05 1.02
CA GLU A 278 9.36 -19.95 0.57
C GLU A 278 7.91 -20.18 1.00
N ASP A 279 7.15 -19.09 1.00
CA ASP A 279 5.72 -19.15 1.25
C ASP A 279 4.96 -19.75 0.06
N LEU A 280 3.81 -20.33 0.35
CA LEU A 280 2.95 -20.98 -0.63
C LEU A 280 1.76 -20.09 -0.96
N TYR A 281 1.48 -19.90 -2.24
CA TYR A 281 0.27 -19.27 -2.73
C TYR A 281 -0.53 -20.28 -3.56
N VAL A 282 -1.76 -20.58 -3.11
CA VAL A 282 -2.71 -21.46 -3.79
C VAL A 282 -3.95 -20.73 -4.30
N ASN A 283 -4.50 -21.23 -5.41
CA ASN A 283 -5.77 -20.79 -5.97
C ASN A 283 -6.84 -21.87 -5.75
N VAL A 284 -8.02 -21.47 -5.27
CA VAL A 284 -9.16 -22.36 -5.05
C VAL A 284 -10.09 -22.28 -6.27
N PRO A 285 -10.38 -23.39 -6.98
CA PRO A 285 -11.26 -23.36 -8.16
C PRO A 285 -12.68 -22.88 -7.82
N ASP A 286 -13.39 -22.29 -8.79
CA ASP A 286 -14.68 -21.62 -8.58
C ASP A 286 -15.84 -22.57 -8.25
N LYS A 287 -15.77 -23.84 -8.66
CA LYS A 287 -16.88 -24.82 -8.54
C LYS A 287 -16.75 -25.75 -7.34
N VAL A 288 -15.73 -25.57 -6.50
CA VAL A 288 -15.42 -26.55 -5.47
C VAL A 288 -16.45 -26.52 -4.33
N THR A 289 -16.62 -27.69 -3.70
CA THR A 289 -17.45 -27.85 -2.50
C THR A 289 -16.73 -27.41 -1.23
N ASP A 290 -17.48 -27.13 -0.16
CA ASP A 290 -16.93 -26.87 1.18
C ASP A 290 -15.99 -27.99 1.68
N ASP A 291 -16.27 -29.26 1.33
CA ASP A 291 -15.40 -30.40 1.66
C ASP A 291 -14.03 -30.27 0.98
N TYR A 292 -13.99 -29.83 -0.29
CA TYR A 292 -12.73 -29.58 -0.99
C TYR A 292 -11.91 -28.51 -0.28
N ILE A 293 -12.53 -27.36 0.04
CA ILE A 293 -11.86 -26.23 0.69
C ILE A 293 -11.34 -26.65 2.09
N THR A 294 -12.17 -27.36 2.85
CA THR A 294 -11.79 -27.92 4.16
C THR A 294 -10.60 -28.86 4.03
N LYS A 295 -10.60 -29.74 3.03
CA LYS A 295 -9.50 -30.69 2.79
C LYS A 295 -8.23 -30.02 2.31
N LEU A 296 -8.31 -28.94 1.53
CA LEU A 296 -7.14 -28.13 1.17
C LEU A 296 -6.53 -27.46 2.40
N ALA A 297 -7.35 -26.89 3.28
CA ALA A 297 -6.90 -26.33 4.55
C ALA A 297 -6.26 -27.40 5.46
N GLN A 298 -6.84 -28.60 5.53
CA GLN A 298 -6.28 -29.73 6.28
C GLN A 298 -4.98 -30.25 5.68
N LEU A 299 -4.86 -30.34 4.36
CA LEU A 299 -3.63 -30.78 3.68
C LEU A 299 -2.47 -29.86 4.05
N THR A 300 -2.69 -28.55 3.95
CA THR A 300 -1.65 -27.55 4.23
C THR A 300 -1.29 -27.49 5.72
N LEU A 301 -2.22 -27.84 6.63
CA LEU A 301 -2.00 -27.82 8.08
C LEU A 301 -1.42 -29.13 8.64
N TYR A 302 -1.88 -30.28 8.15
CA TYR A 302 -1.58 -31.60 8.73
C TYR A 302 -0.85 -32.57 7.79
N GLY A 303 -0.77 -32.26 6.50
CA GLY A 303 -0.20 -33.13 5.47
C GLY A 303 -1.23 -34.09 4.89
N SER A 304 -0.78 -35.05 4.07
CA SER A 304 -1.66 -36.04 3.43
C SER A 304 -1.01 -37.43 3.29
N ASP A 305 -1.84 -38.43 2.99
CA ASP A 305 -1.40 -39.77 2.56
C ASP A 305 -1.13 -39.85 1.03
N GLY A 306 -1.16 -38.71 0.33
CA GLY A 306 -1.09 -38.61 -1.13
C GLY A 306 -2.45 -38.68 -1.84
N THR A 307 -3.53 -38.94 -1.11
CA THR A 307 -4.92 -38.95 -1.62
C THR A 307 -5.83 -38.08 -0.74
N ASN A 308 -5.85 -38.31 0.57
CA ASN A 308 -6.65 -37.56 1.54
C ASN A 308 -5.74 -36.83 2.53
N PRO A 309 -6.12 -35.60 2.95
CA PRO A 309 -5.43 -34.93 4.03
C PRO A 309 -5.69 -35.63 5.36
N TYR A 310 -4.75 -35.49 6.28
CA TYR A 310 -5.00 -35.85 7.68
C TYR A 310 -5.88 -34.79 8.34
N THR A 311 -6.72 -35.19 9.28
CA THR A 311 -7.61 -34.28 10.02
C THR A 311 -7.01 -33.79 11.35
N SER A 312 -5.80 -34.24 11.67
CA SER A 312 -5.03 -33.89 12.88
C SER A 312 -3.54 -34.08 12.64
N ALA A 313 -2.71 -33.45 13.47
CA ALA A 313 -1.26 -33.51 13.34
C ALA A 313 -0.73 -34.96 13.36
N GLN A 314 0.16 -35.27 12.43
CA GLN A 314 0.83 -36.57 12.32
C GLN A 314 2.31 -36.43 12.68
N SER A 315 2.90 -37.46 13.30
CA SER A 315 4.34 -37.45 13.59
C SER A 315 5.20 -37.69 12.35
N ASN A 316 4.71 -38.50 11.41
CA ASN A 316 5.39 -38.86 10.17
C ASN A 316 4.35 -38.95 9.03
N PRO A 317 3.77 -37.82 8.60
CA PRO A 317 2.87 -37.83 7.45
C PRO A 317 3.60 -38.32 6.19
N VAL A 318 2.91 -39.01 5.29
CA VAL A 318 3.51 -39.45 4.01
C VAL A 318 3.96 -38.25 3.18
N TRP A 319 3.10 -37.22 3.12
CA TRP A 319 3.41 -35.90 2.60
C TRP A 319 3.26 -34.87 3.71
N ALA A 320 4.36 -34.15 4.00
CA ALA A 320 4.39 -33.17 5.07
C ALA A 320 3.42 -32.00 4.83
N PRO A 321 2.86 -31.38 5.89
CA PRO A 321 2.17 -30.10 5.77
C PRO A 321 3.13 -28.99 5.35
N LEU A 322 2.58 -27.81 5.04
CA LEU A 322 3.37 -26.61 4.85
C LEU A 322 4.10 -26.27 6.15
N ASN A 323 5.42 -26.08 6.09
CA ASN A 323 6.26 -25.82 7.27
C ASN A 323 5.68 -24.62 8.04
N PRO A 324 5.47 -24.72 9.38
CA PRO A 324 4.79 -23.70 10.19
C PRO A 324 5.38 -22.28 10.15
N SER A 325 6.62 -22.09 9.69
CA SER A 325 7.25 -20.76 9.58
C SER A 325 6.87 -19.95 8.33
N HIS A 326 6.36 -20.61 7.29
CA HIS A 326 5.91 -19.96 6.05
C HIS A 326 4.60 -19.16 6.20
N HIS A 327 4.13 -18.56 5.12
CA HIS A 327 2.77 -18.09 4.98
C HIS A 327 2.05 -18.90 3.91
N LEU A 328 0.72 -18.96 4.02
CA LEU A 328 -0.17 -19.56 3.04
C LEU A 328 -1.08 -18.46 2.49
N TYR A 329 -0.83 -18.03 1.26
CA TYR A 329 -1.71 -17.13 0.55
C TYR A 329 -2.81 -17.93 -0.15
N VAL A 330 -4.06 -17.48 0.00
CA VAL A 330 -5.24 -18.19 -0.53
C VAL A 330 -6.06 -17.24 -1.37
N GLU A 331 -6.20 -17.58 -2.64
CA GLU A 331 -7.05 -16.85 -3.59
C GLU A 331 -8.25 -17.72 -3.96
N TYR A 332 -9.44 -17.13 -4.02
CA TYR A 332 -10.60 -17.76 -4.65
C TYR A 332 -10.61 -17.41 -6.14
N THR A 333 -10.41 -18.42 -6.99
CA THR A 333 -10.42 -18.42 -8.46
C THR A 333 -9.64 -17.31 -9.18
N ASN A 334 -8.88 -17.67 -10.21
CA ASN A 334 -8.06 -16.73 -10.98
C ASN A 334 -8.91 -15.97 -12.01
N GLU A 335 -8.67 -14.67 -12.20
CA GLU A 335 -9.26 -13.83 -13.26
C GLU A 335 -10.78 -13.93 -13.41
N ALA A 336 -11.49 -13.89 -12.28
CA ALA A 336 -12.94 -13.86 -12.14
C ALA A 336 -13.69 -12.80 -12.98
N TRP A 337 -12.98 -11.82 -13.53
CA TRP A 337 -13.49 -10.70 -14.31
C TRP A 337 -13.22 -10.84 -15.82
N ASN A 338 -12.33 -11.76 -16.25
CA ASN A 338 -11.94 -11.92 -17.64
C ASN A 338 -12.82 -12.98 -18.34
N PHE A 339 -13.79 -12.51 -19.13
CA PHE A 339 -14.72 -13.36 -19.90
C PHE A 339 -14.07 -14.21 -21.00
N GLN A 340 -12.75 -14.13 -21.21
CA GLN A 340 -12.03 -15.14 -21.98
C GLN A 340 -12.00 -16.50 -21.28
N PHE A 341 -12.15 -16.54 -19.95
CA PHE A 341 -12.11 -17.76 -19.15
C PHE A 341 -13.49 -18.14 -18.62
N GLN A 342 -13.73 -19.46 -18.54
CA GLN A 342 -15.04 -20.02 -18.17
C GLN A 342 -15.50 -19.61 -16.76
N GLN A 343 -14.58 -19.52 -15.79
CA GLN A 343 -14.94 -19.17 -14.42
C GLN A 343 -15.61 -17.78 -14.30
N ALA A 344 -15.26 -16.81 -15.17
CA ALA A 344 -15.94 -15.51 -15.19
C ALA A 344 -17.41 -15.62 -15.62
N HIS A 345 -17.72 -16.48 -16.60
CA HIS A 345 -19.09 -16.79 -17.02
C HIS A 345 -19.87 -17.55 -15.93
N ASP A 346 -19.18 -18.47 -15.24
CA ASP A 346 -19.78 -19.26 -14.15
C ASP A 346 -20.19 -18.34 -12.99
N MET A 347 -19.34 -17.38 -12.63
CA MET A 347 -19.65 -16.39 -11.61
C MET A 347 -20.81 -15.47 -11.98
N ASP A 348 -20.84 -14.98 -13.23
CA ASP A 348 -21.94 -14.16 -13.73
C ASP A 348 -23.29 -14.88 -13.64
N THR A 349 -23.30 -16.15 -14.06
CA THR A 349 -24.47 -17.03 -13.99
C THR A 349 -24.88 -17.28 -12.54
N ASN A 350 -23.94 -17.65 -11.67
CA ASN A 350 -24.23 -18.01 -10.28
C ASN A 350 -24.68 -16.80 -9.44
N ALA A 351 -24.07 -15.63 -9.65
CA ALA A 351 -24.49 -14.40 -9.01
C ALA A 351 -25.95 -14.07 -9.35
N THR A 352 -26.32 -14.20 -10.62
CA THR A 352 -27.70 -13.97 -11.07
C THR A 352 -28.67 -14.98 -10.45
N LEU A 353 -28.31 -16.26 -10.44
CA LEU A 353 -29.15 -17.31 -9.82
C LEU A 353 -29.33 -17.09 -8.31
N GLU A 354 -28.28 -16.70 -7.60
CA GLU A 354 -28.33 -16.40 -6.17
C GLU A 354 -29.24 -15.19 -5.89
N ALA A 355 -29.03 -14.08 -6.62
CA ALA A 355 -29.84 -12.87 -6.46
C ALA A 355 -31.33 -13.15 -6.71
N CYS A 356 -31.65 -13.98 -7.70
CA CYS A 356 -33.01 -14.41 -8.01
C CYS A 356 -33.59 -15.42 -7.00
N GLY A 357 -32.76 -16.11 -6.22
CA GLY A 357 -33.17 -17.19 -5.32
C GLY A 357 -33.68 -18.44 -6.05
N VAL A 358 -33.14 -18.76 -7.24
CA VAL A 358 -33.60 -19.85 -8.10
C VAL A 358 -32.44 -20.66 -8.68
N THR A 359 -32.72 -21.87 -9.18
CA THR A 359 -31.72 -22.73 -9.84
C THR A 359 -31.75 -22.65 -11.37
N SER A 360 -32.60 -21.80 -11.94
CA SER A 360 -32.72 -21.59 -13.39
C SER A 360 -33.15 -20.16 -13.69
N PHE A 361 -32.44 -19.48 -14.59
CA PHE A 361 -32.69 -18.08 -14.95
C PHE A 361 -34.13 -17.83 -15.43
N SER A 362 -34.73 -18.79 -16.15
CA SER A 362 -36.11 -18.71 -16.64
C SER A 362 -37.16 -18.57 -15.52
N SER A 363 -36.78 -18.83 -14.27
CA SER A 363 -37.64 -18.73 -13.08
C SER A 363 -37.36 -17.47 -12.26
N CYS A 364 -36.46 -16.58 -12.70
CA CYS A 364 -36.11 -15.39 -11.95
C CYS A 364 -37.31 -14.44 -11.79
N PRO A 365 -37.68 -14.04 -10.57
CA PRO A 365 -38.74 -13.05 -10.34
C PRO A 365 -38.37 -11.67 -10.90
N ASN A 366 -39.38 -10.93 -11.37
CA ASN A 366 -39.24 -9.52 -11.73
C ASN A 366 -40.26 -8.68 -10.92
N PRO A 367 -39.81 -7.78 -10.02
CA PRO A 367 -38.42 -7.43 -9.73
C PRO A 367 -37.67 -8.53 -8.97
N ILE A 368 -36.33 -8.53 -9.05
CA ILE A 368 -35.45 -9.47 -8.32
C ILE A 368 -35.65 -9.28 -6.80
N PRO A 369 -35.81 -10.37 -6.00
CA PRO A 369 -35.97 -10.27 -4.55
C PRO A 369 -34.69 -9.78 -3.86
N THR A 370 -34.80 -8.91 -2.86
CA THR A 370 -33.65 -8.38 -2.08
C THR A 370 -33.29 -9.26 -0.88
N THR A 371 -33.37 -10.58 -1.05
CA THR A 371 -33.17 -11.56 0.05
C THR A 371 -31.77 -12.14 0.10
N SER A 372 -30.98 -11.98 -0.97
CA SER A 372 -29.60 -12.44 -1.01
C SER A 372 -28.67 -11.35 -0.44
N PRO A 373 -27.55 -11.73 0.19
CA PRO A 373 -26.53 -10.76 0.60
C PRO A 373 -26.06 -9.85 -0.54
N ILE A 374 -25.79 -10.39 -1.74
CA ILE A 374 -25.20 -9.61 -2.84
C ILE A 374 -26.13 -8.50 -3.38
N ASN A 375 -27.43 -8.56 -3.08
CA ASN A 375 -28.41 -7.55 -3.46
C ASN A 375 -29.16 -6.95 -2.25
N TYR A 376 -28.50 -6.88 -1.09
CA TYR A 376 -29.03 -6.31 0.15
C TYR A 376 -29.59 -4.89 0.01
N ASP A 377 -29.06 -4.10 -0.93
CA ASP A 377 -29.43 -2.72 -1.25
C ASP A 377 -30.41 -2.61 -2.43
N GLY A 378 -30.90 -3.74 -2.95
CA GLY A 378 -31.77 -3.80 -4.11
C GLY A 378 -31.06 -3.72 -5.46
N ALA A 379 -29.72 -3.88 -5.49
CA ALA A 379 -28.98 -3.95 -6.74
C ALA A 379 -29.51 -5.08 -7.66
N SER A 380 -29.64 -4.75 -8.95
CA SER A 380 -30.06 -5.70 -9.99
C SER A 380 -29.16 -5.66 -11.22
N ASN A 381 -28.05 -4.90 -11.18
CA ASN A 381 -27.08 -4.83 -12.25
C ASN A 381 -26.19 -6.07 -12.21
N GLU A 382 -26.12 -6.82 -13.31
CA GLU A 382 -25.40 -8.11 -13.39
C GLU A 382 -23.91 -7.97 -13.05
N ASP A 383 -23.23 -6.93 -13.55
CA ASP A 383 -21.81 -6.69 -13.25
C ASP A 383 -21.58 -6.47 -11.75
N VAL A 384 -22.41 -5.65 -11.10
CA VAL A 384 -22.32 -5.41 -9.65
C VAL A 384 -22.57 -6.70 -8.86
N LEU A 385 -23.58 -7.47 -9.24
CA LEU A 385 -23.91 -8.73 -8.56
C LEU A 385 -22.78 -9.75 -8.71
N ARG A 386 -22.15 -9.86 -9.89
CA ARG A 386 -21.02 -10.76 -10.14
C ARG A 386 -19.82 -10.44 -9.25
N PHE A 387 -19.42 -9.17 -9.16
CA PHE A 387 -18.29 -8.76 -8.32
C PHE A 387 -18.60 -8.95 -6.82
N ARG A 388 -19.83 -8.68 -6.38
CA ARG A 388 -20.24 -8.97 -5.00
C ARG A 388 -20.24 -10.47 -4.69
N TYR A 389 -20.70 -11.30 -5.63
CA TYR A 389 -20.66 -12.75 -5.51
C TYR A 389 -19.22 -13.25 -5.40
N TYR A 390 -18.29 -12.72 -6.20
CA TYR A 390 -16.86 -13.00 -6.07
C TYR A 390 -16.35 -12.79 -4.64
N ALA A 391 -16.56 -11.58 -4.11
CA ALA A 391 -16.10 -11.21 -2.78
C ALA A 391 -16.77 -12.06 -1.69
N GLN A 392 -18.05 -12.40 -1.86
CA GLN A 392 -18.76 -13.31 -0.95
C GLN A 392 -18.10 -14.70 -0.93
N GLN A 393 -17.79 -15.28 -2.09
CA GLN A 393 -17.15 -16.59 -2.16
C GLN A 393 -15.72 -16.56 -1.61
N ALA A 394 -14.96 -15.51 -1.88
CA ALA A 394 -13.64 -15.32 -1.29
C ALA A 394 -13.71 -15.23 0.25
N ALA A 395 -14.69 -14.52 0.81
CA ALA A 395 -14.94 -14.44 2.25
C ALA A 395 -15.39 -15.80 2.84
N HIS A 396 -16.15 -16.59 2.08
CA HIS A 396 -16.56 -17.94 2.46
C HIS A 396 -15.36 -18.90 2.53
N VAL A 397 -14.49 -18.89 1.51
CA VAL A 397 -13.21 -19.64 1.52
C VAL A 397 -12.38 -19.28 2.75
N SER A 398 -12.20 -17.97 3.01
CA SER A 398 -11.49 -17.48 4.20
C SER A 398 -12.09 -18.03 5.51
N THR A 399 -13.42 -18.06 5.61
CA THR A 399 -14.13 -18.56 6.79
C THR A 399 -13.92 -20.08 7.00
N ILE A 400 -13.87 -20.87 5.92
CA ILE A 400 -13.57 -22.31 6.01
C ILE A 400 -12.13 -22.52 6.46
N PHE A 401 -11.16 -21.81 5.89
CA PHE A 401 -9.76 -21.88 6.32
C PHE A 401 -9.62 -21.51 7.81
N ARG A 402 -10.29 -20.44 8.23
CA ARG A 402 -10.37 -20.01 9.64
C ARG A 402 -10.95 -21.09 10.55
N SER A 403 -11.94 -21.86 10.11
CA SER A 403 -12.51 -22.96 10.89
C SER A 403 -11.52 -24.12 11.14
N VAL A 404 -10.53 -24.29 10.25
CA VAL A 404 -9.51 -25.35 10.33
C VAL A 404 -8.26 -24.88 11.06
N TYR A 405 -7.77 -23.68 10.73
CA TYR A 405 -6.54 -23.11 11.28
C TYR A 405 -6.76 -22.36 12.62
N GLY A 406 -7.98 -21.89 12.87
CA GLY A 406 -8.32 -21.04 14.01
C GLY A 406 -8.02 -19.55 13.77
N ASP A 407 -8.70 -18.69 14.54
CA ASP A 407 -8.66 -17.24 14.35
C ASP A 407 -7.26 -16.63 14.48
N SER A 408 -6.43 -17.15 15.39
CA SER A 408 -5.10 -16.62 15.66
C SER A 408 -4.10 -16.85 14.52
N ALA A 409 -4.40 -17.75 13.58
CA ALA A 409 -3.56 -18.05 12.43
C ALA A 409 -3.94 -17.22 11.19
N MET A 410 -5.12 -16.61 11.18
CA MET A 410 -5.57 -15.78 10.06
C MET A 410 -4.86 -14.42 10.09
N GLY A 411 -4.26 -14.03 8.96
CA GLY A 411 -3.37 -12.88 8.81
C GLY A 411 -1.90 -13.22 9.09
N SER A 412 -1.60 -13.84 10.23
CA SER A 412 -0.22 -14.16 10.62
C SER A 412 0.36 -15.41 9.95
N ARG A 413 -0.50 -16.29 9.43
CA ARG A 413 -0.09 -17.54 8.76
C ARG A 413 -0.89 -17.78 7.50
N VAL A 414 -2.22 -17.79 7.60
CA VAL A 414 -3.11 -17.91 6.44
C VAL A 414 -3.55 -16.51 6.02
N ARG A 415 -3.25 -16.14 4.78
CA ARG A 415 -3.47 -14.80 4.21
C ARG A 415 -4.42 -14.90 3.01
N PRO A 416 -5.74 -14.88 3.23
CA PRO A 416 -6.72 -14.84 2.14
C PRO A 416 -6.61 -13.52 1.38
N LEU A 417 -6.77 -13.58 0.06
CA LEU A 417 -6.60 -12.43 -0.84
C LEU A 417 -7.87 -12.18 -1.66
N LEU A 418 -8.12 -10.89 -1.97
CA LEU A 418 -9.22 -10.44 -2.82
C LEU A 418 -8.66 -9.60 -3.97
N PHE A 419 -9.02 -9.91 -5.22
CA PHE A 419 -8.47 -9.22 -6.39
C PHE A 419 -9.54 -8.66 -7.30
N TRP A 420 -9.15 -7.68 -8.11
CA TRP A 420 -10.04 -6.99 -9.03
C TRP A 420 -9.35 -6.63 -10.34
N GLN A 421 -10.16 -6.35 -11.38
CA GLN A 421 -9.67 -5.90 -12.67
C GLN A 421 -8.92 -4.57 -12.55
N TYR A 422 -7.66 -4.57 -13.00
CA TYR A 422 -6.83 -3.37 -13.14
C TYR A 422 -7.48 -2.32 -14.05
N ASP A 423 -7.24 -1.03 -13.77
CA ASP A 423 -7.80 0.14 -14.45
C ASP A 423 -9.35 0.25 -14.41
N ASN A 424 -10.04 -0.58 -13.62
CA ASN A 424 -11.51 -0.56 -13.48
C ASN A 424 -12.00 -0.50 -12.02
N LEU A 425 -11.18 0.07 -11.13
CA LEU A 425 -11.39 0.10 -9.68
C LEU A 425 -12.76 0.60 -9.23
N ASN A 426 -13.25 1.66 -9.87
CA ASN A 426 -14.52 2.28 -9.51
C ASN A 426 -15.72 1.38 -9.78
N ASN A 427 -15.57 0.29 -10.54
CA ASN A 427 -16.63 -0.68 -10.77
C ASN A 427 -16.37 -1.99 -10.02
N THR A 428 -15.14 -2.51 -10.07
CA THR A 428 -14.78 -3.82 -9.48
C THR A 428 -14.52 -3.72 -7.99
N ALA A 429 -13.40 -3.10 -7.59
CA ALA A 429 -13.00 -2.92 -6.20
C ALA A 429 -14.10 -2.23 -5.37
N LEU A 430 -14.78 -1.24 -5.96
CA LEU A 430 -15.93 -0.60 -5.32
C LEU A 430 -17.04 -1.59 -4.99
N ALA A 431 -17.51 -2.36 -5.97
CA ALA A 431 -18.63 -3.29 -5.77
C ALA A 431 -18.29 -4.35 -4.72
N GLU A 432 -17.05 -4.82 -4.70
CA GLU A 432 -16.55 -5.84 -3.77
C GLU A 432 -16.36 -5.31 -2.35
N LEU A 433 -15.49 -4.31 -2.18
CA LEU A 433 -15.08 -3.82 -0.86
C LEU A 433 -16.22 -3.09 -0.15
N GLN A 434 -17.02 -2.31 -0.89
CA GLN A 434 -18.18 -1.66 -0.30
C GLN A 434 -19.21 -2.70 0.13
N PHE A 435 -19.48 -3.74 -0.66
CA PHE A 435 -20.41 -4.79 -0.26
C PHE A 435 -19.95 -5.53 1.00
N ILE A 436 -18.68 -5.94 1.06
CA ILE A 436 -18.16 -6.65 2.23
C ILE A 436 -18.25 -5.76 3.47
N ASN A 437 -17.91 -4.48 3.34
CA ASN A 437 -18.02 -3.53 4.44
C ASN A 437 -19.48 -3.28 4.83
N ASP A 438 -20.38 -3.04 3.89
CA ASP A 438 -21.75 -2.67 4.18
C ASP A 438 -22.52 -3.84 4.80
N TYR A 439 -22.44 -5.02 4.18
CA TYR A 439 -23.19 -6.19 4.61
C TYR A 439 -22.55 -6.92 5.80
N TYR A 440 -21.24 -7.22 5.75
CA TYR A 440 -20.60 -8.02 6.80
C TYR A 440 -20.06 -7.18 7.95
N ASN A 441 -19.80 -5.88 7.77
CA ASN A 441 -19.40 -4.97 8.85
C ASN A 441 -20.56 -4.10 9.36
N ASN A 442 -21.77 -4.21 8.77
CA ASN A 442 -22.91 -3.32 9.03
C ASN A 442 -22.55 -1.83 8.84
N ALA A 443 -21.62 -1.50 7.94
CA ALA A 443 -21.03 -0.17 7.86
C ALA A 443 -22.03 0.89 7.35
N ASP A 444 -23.11 0.47 6.69
CA ASP A 444 -24.21 1.34 6.25
C ASP A 444 -25.16 1.76 7.39
N GLY A 445 -24.94 1.22 8.60
CA GLY A 445 -25.77 1.47 9.78
C GLY A 445 -27.02 0.59 9.85
N VAL A 446 -27.20 -0.35 8.91
CA VAL A 446 -28.25 -1.37 8.94
C VAL A 446 -27.66 -2.66 9.51
N GLN A 447 -28.40 -3.32 10.40
CA GLN A 447 -27.98 -4.60 10.95
C GLN A 447 -28.31 -5.72 9.96
N HIS A 448 -27.36 -6.05 9.08
CA HIS A 448 -27.44 -7.19 8.16
C HIS A 448 -27.00 -8.48 8.84
N VAL A 449 -25.89 -8.42 9.59
CA VAL A 449 -25.37 -9.55 10.36
C VAL A 449 -25.36 -9.27 11.87
N SER A 450 -25.46 -10.34 12.67
CA SER A 450 -25.49 -10.22 14.14
C SER A 450 -24.11 -9.95 14.76
N THR A 451 -23.04 -10.39 14.09
CA THR A 451 -21.64 -10.21 14.53
C THR A 451 -20.89 -9.55 13.37
N PRO A 452 -20.77 -8.21 13.37
CA PRO A 452 -20.13 -7.49 12.28
C PRO A 452 -18.62 -7.69 12.31
N HIS A 453 -18.03 -7.79 11.12
CA HIS A 453 -16.60 -7.93 10.89
C HIS A 453 -16.15 -7.00 9.77
N ALA A 454 -15.05 -6.28 9.99
CA ALA A 454 -14.41 -5.47 8.96
C ALA A 454 -13.88 -6.34 7.80
N PRO A 455 -13.65 -5.78 6.60
CA PRO A 455 -13.08 -6.53 5.48
C PRO A 455 -11.78 -7.26 5.82
N SER A 456 -10.93 -6.67 6.68
CA SER A 456 -9.67 -7.26 7.16
C SER A 456 -9.83 -8.55 8.00
N TYR A 457 -11.05 -8.86 8.45
CA TYR A 457 -11.36 -10.15 9.04
C TYR A 457 -11.43 -11.26 7.97
N PHE A 458 -11.87 -10.94 6.76
CA PHE A 458 -11.99 -11.92 5.68
C PHE A 458 -10.73 -11.98 4.83
N PHE A 459 -10.08 -10.85 4.59
CA PHE A 459 -8.94 -10.74 3.69
C PHE A 459 -7.74 -10.14 4.40
N TRP A 460 -6.56 -10.68 4.14
CA TRP A 460 -5.31 -10.06 4.56
C TRP A 460 -4.92 -8.93 3.60
N GLY A 461 -5.04 -9.16 2.29
CA GLY A 461 -4.65 -8.19 1.27
C GLY A 461 -5.46 -8.29 0.00
N GLY A 462 -5.25 -7.35 -0.91
CA GLY A 462 -5.87 -7.34 -2.22
C GLY A 462 -5.23 -6.36 -3.19
N GLY A 463 -5.69 -6.34 -4.44
CA GLY A 463 -5.18 -5.41 -5.45
C GLY A 463 -5.52 -5.79 -6.90
N GLY A 464 -5.08 -4.95 -7.83
CA GLY A 464 -5.10 -5.22 -9.27
C GLY A 464 -3.74 -5.67 -9.83
N ALA A 465 -3.70 -5.88 -11.15
CA ALA A 465 -2.48 -6.14 -11.91
C ALA A 465 -1.71 -4.85 -12.19
N VAL A 466 -0.56 -4.64 -11.54
CA VAL A 466 0.25 -3.42 -11.60
C VAL A 466 1.46 -3.59 -12.52
N TYR A 467 1.21 -3.92 -13.78
CA TYR A 467 2.26 -4.16 -14.79
C TYR A 467 3.10 -2.94 -15.13
N TYR A 468 4.36 -3.18 -15.49
CA TYR A 468 5.30 -2.15 -15.88
C TYR A 468 5.76 -2.29 -17.33
N ASN A 469 5.24 -1.42 -18.19
CA ASN A 469 5.55 -1.38 -19.63
C ASN A 469 6.41 -0.17 -19.99
N SER A 470 6.98 -0.17 -21.19
CA SER A 470 7.60 1.02 -21.77
C SER A 470 6.53 1.92 -22.40
N ASN A 471 6.87 3.18 -22.70
CA ASN A 471 5.97 4.08 -23.45
C ASN A 471 5.72 3.60 -24.90
N ASN A 472 6.52 2.65 -25.41
CA ASN A 472 6.34 2.10 -26.74
C ASN A 472 6.88 0.66 -26.84
N ASP A 473 6.10 -0.29 -26.33
CA ASP A 473 6.46 -1.71 -26.38
C ASP A 473 6.56 -2.26 -27.81
N ASN A 474 5.94 -1.58 -28.79
CA ASN A 474 5.93 -1.96 -30.20
C ASN A 474 7.10 -1.36 -30.98
N ALA A 475 8.10 -0.78 -30.32
CA ALA A 475 9.28 -0.29 -30.99
C ALA A 475 9.99 -1.43 -31.75
N GLY A 476 10.46 -1.15 -32.97
CA GLY A 476 11.04 -2.16 -33.87
C GLY A 476 12.40 -2.72 -33.45
N SER A 477 12.93 -2.30 -32.29
CA SER A 477 14.19 -2.78 -31.73
C SER A 477 14.19 -2.69 -30.20
N THR A 478 15.01 -3.51 -29.55
CA THR A 478 15.23 -3.48 -28.10
C THR A 478 15.66 -2.09 -27.62
N ASP A 479 16.56 -1.41 -28.34
CA ASP A 479 16.95 -0.03 -28.01
C ASP A 479 15.78 0.94 -28.12
N GLY A 480 14.88 0.76 -29.09
CA GLY A 480 13.69 1.57 -29.23
C GLY A 480 12.74 1.45 -28.04
N ILE A 481 12.60 0.24 -27.48
CA ILE A 481 11.78 -0.03 -26.28
C ILE A 481 12.37 0.71 -25.07
N PHE A 482 13.67 0.55 -24.80
CA PHE A 482 14.29 1.22 -23.65
C PHE A 482 14.36 2.75 -23.83
N ASN A 483 14.60 3.24 -25.05
CA ASN A 483 14.65 4.68 -25.35
C ASN A 483 13.27 5.36 -25.27
N ALA A 484 12.18 4.60 -25.41
CA ALA A 484 10.83 5.13 -25.19
C ALA A 484 10.63 5.58 -23.73
N GLY A 485 11.44 5.04 -22.81
CA GLY A 485 11.31 5.28 -21.38
C GLY A 485 10.02 4.69 -20.82
N ILE A 486 9.72 5.06 -19.58
CA ILE A 486 8.59 4.56 -18.81
C ILE A 486 7.48 5.62 -18.77
N PRO A 487 6.20 5.24 -18.64
CA PRO A 487 5.10 6.17 -18.35
C PRO A 487 5.24 6.78 -16.94
N SER A 488 6.09 7.80 -16.79
CA SER A 488 6.55 8.28 -15.47
C SER A 488 5.45 8.83 -14.54
N ASN A 489 4.35 9.38 -15.07
CA ASN A 489 3.33 10.01 -14.23
C ASN A 489 2.03 9.20 -14.10
N ASP A 490 1.77 8.23 -14.97
CA ASP A 490 0.49 7.49 -14.92
C ASP A 490 0.62 6.20 -14.10
N TYR A 491 1.77 5.50 -14.16
CA TYR A 491 1.96 4.27 -13.39
C TYR A 491 1.97 4.50 -11.87
N GLN A 492 2.78 5.43 -11.37
CA GLN A 492 2.82 5.76 -9.93
C GLN A 492 1.47 6.26 -9.42
N LYS A 493 0.69 6.98 -10.25
CA LYS A 493 -0.67 7.40 -9.88
C LYS A 493 -1.59 6.19 -9.74
N THR A 494 -1.57 5.26 -10.69
CA THR A 494 -2.40 4.05 -10.60
C THR A 494 -2.03 3.22 -9.38
N LEU A 495 -0.74 3.03 -9.12
CA LEU A 495 -0.27 2.35 -7.90
C LEU A 495 -0.76 3.02 -6.62
N ASN A 496 -0.68 4.35 -6.54
CA ASN A 496 -1.18 5.08 -5.37
C ASN A 496 -2.70 4.88 -5.20
N ILE A 497 -3.47 4.84 -6.29
CA ILE A 497 -4.91 4.60 -6.24
C ILE A 497 -5.19 3.16 -5.77
N GLU A 498 -4.52 2.15 -6.33
CA GLU A 498 -4.64 0.74 -5.91
C GLU A 498 -4.36 0.57 -4.41
N ALA A 499 -3.24 1.15 -3.94
CA ALA A 499 -2.86 1.13 -2.53
C ALA A 499 -3.88 1.85 -1.64
N TYR A 500 -4.39 2.98 -2.10
CA TYR A 500 -5.40 3.73 -1.37
C TYR A 500 -6.70 2.92 -1.15
N TRP A 501 -7.15 2.15 -2.14
CA TRP A 501 -8.33 1.29 -2.00
C TRP A 501 -8.13 0.21 -0.93
N THR A 502 -6.98 -0.47 -0.92
CA THR A 502 -6.73 -1.56 0.04
C THR A 502 -6.62 -1.02 1.48
N HIS A 503 -5.78 0.01 1.70
CA HIS A 503 -5.55 0.59 3.03
C HIS A 503 -6.82 1.19 3.63
N ALA A 504 -7.70 1.73 2.79
CA ALA A 504 -8.97 2.28 3.24
C ALA A 504 -9.88 1.25 3.93
N TYR A 505 -9.77 -0.02 3.54
CA TYR A 505 -10.49 -1.14 4.17
C TYR A 505 -9.61 -1.99 5.08
N GLY A 506 -8.42 -1.49 5.44
CA GLY A 506 -7.48 -2.16 6.34
C GLY A 506 -6.79 -3.38 5.74
N LEU A 507 -6.67 -3.43 4.42
CA LEU A 507 -6.03 -4.52 3.69
C LEU A 507 -4.61 -4.15 3.30
N HIS A 508 -3.73 -5.15 3.20
CA HIS A 508 -2.41 -5.04 2.61
C HIS A 508 -2.51 -4.87 1.08
N THR A 509 -1.61 -4.10 0.49
CA THR A 509 -1.55 -3.88 -0.96
C THR A 509 -0.80 -5.02 -1.64
N VAL A 510 -1.50 -5.77 -2.48
CA VAL A 510 -0.94 -6.91 -3.22
C VAL A 510 -0.98 -6.62 -4.72
N ALA A 511 0.18 -6.68 -5.37
CA ALA A 511 0.25 -6.81 -6.81
C ALA A 511 -0.26 -8.20 -7.18
N TYR A 512 -1.49 -8.27 -7.73
CA TYR A 512 -2.02 -9.49 -8.33
C TYR A 512 -1.02 -10.05 -9.34
N GLU A 513 -0.52 -9.13 -10.16
CA GLU A 513 0.53 -9.33 -11.14
C GLU A 513 1.32 -8.03 -11.30
N GLY A 514 2.63 -8.13 -11.48
CA GLY A 514 3.52 -6.97 -11.51
C GLY A 514 4.84 -7.28 -12.22
N GLY A 515 5.73 -6.30 -12.20
CA GLY A 515 7.03 -6.41 -12.86
C GLY A 515 7.04 -5.96 -14.30
N TRP A 516 8.23 -6.10 -14.90
CA TRP A 516 8.48 -5.78 -16.31
C TRP A 516 7.61 -6.66 -17.22
N ALA A 517 6.66 -6.04 -17.93
CA ALA A 517 5.60 -6.71 -18.65
C ALA A 517 5.71 -6.59 -20.19
N VAL A 518 6.77 -5.93 -20.69
CA VAL A 518 6.99 -5.76 -22.13
C VAL A 518 6.96 -7.10 -22.85
N GLY A 519 6.13 -7.18 -23.91
CA GLY A 519 5.99 -8.35 -24.76
C GLY A 519 4.63 -9.03 -24.64
N GLY A 520 4.00 -9.01 -23.46
CA GLY A 520 2.69 -9.61 -23.24
C GLY A 520 2.54 -11.03 -23.83
N ASP A 521 1.31 -11.35 -24.23
CA ASP A 521 1.00 -12.56 -24.99
C ASP A 521 1.36 -12.37 -26.47
N GLY A 522 2.17 -13.28 -27.02
CA GLY A 522 2.58 -13.22 -28.43
C GLY A 522 3.70 -12.20 -28.72
N ALA A 523 4.61 -12.01 -27.76
CA ALA A 523 5.74 -11.10 -27.87
C ALA A 523 6.54 -11.23 -29.18
N THR A 524 6.86 -10.08 -29.77
CA THR A 524 7.76 -9.97 -30.92
C THR A 524 9.20 -10.35 -30.53
N THR A 525 10.05 -10.62 -31.53
CA THR A 525 11.47 -10.90 -31.30
C THR A 525 12.17 -9.80 -30.50
N ALA A 526 11.89 -8.52 -30.79
CA ALA A 526 12.50 -7.40 -30.09
C ALA A 526 12.09 -7.32 -28.61
N GLN A 527 10.83 -7.64 -28.31
CA GLN A 527 10.30 -7.68 -26.95
C GLN A 527 10.87 -8.85 -26.14
N ASN A 528 10.98 -10.04 -26.74
CA ASN A 528 11.66 -11.17 -26.09
C ASN A 528 13.14 -10.85 -25.81
N GLN A 529 13.85 -10.27 -26.79
CA GLN A 529 15.22 -9.80 -26.61
C GLN A 529 15.33 -8.73 -25.51
N ALA A 530 14.31 -7.89 -25.34
CA ALA A 530 14.29 -6.88 -24.28
C ALA A 530 14.17 -7.48 -22.88
N LYS A 531 13.52 -8.63 -22.71
CA LYS A 531 13.45 -9.34 -21.42
C LYS A 531 14.81 -9.92 -21.02
N ASP A 532 15.58 -10.40 -22.01
CA ASP A 532 16.91 -10.98 -21.81
C ASP A 532 18.03 -9.91 -21.76
N ASP A 533 17.74 -8.67 -22.13
CA ASP A 533 18.70 -7.56 -22.14
C ASP A 533 19.08 -7.15 -20.70
N PRO A 534 20.37 -6.90 -20.39
CA PRO A 534 20.80 -6.48 -19.05
C PRO A 534 20.07 -5.26 -18.48
N ARG A 535 19.53 -4.38 -19.34
CA ARG A 535 18.75 -3.20 -18.93
C ARG A 535 17.41 -3.57 -18.27
N ALA A 536 16.84 -4.73 -18.56
CA ALA A 536 15.59 -5.19 -17.95
C ALA A 536 15.68 -5.32 -16.42
N LYS A 537 16.89 -5.60 -15.91
CA LYS A 537 17.16 -5.62 -14.47
C LYS A 537 16.79 -4.30 -13.82
N GLN A 538 17.23 -3.17 -14.40
CA GLN A 538 16.94 -1.85 -13.85
C GLN A 538 15.45 -1.54 -13.94
N SER A 539 14.78 -1.88 -15.04
CA SER A 539 13.33 -1.66 -15.16
C SER A 539 12.52 -2.42 -14.10
N MET A 540 12.92 -3.66 -13.77
CA MET A 540 12.29 -4.42 -12.69
C MET A 540 12.53 -3.76 -11.31
N LEU A 541 13.74 -3.24 -11.05
CA LEU A 541 14.03 -2.49 -9.82
C LEU A 541 13.20 -1.20 -9.73
N ASP A 542 13.04 -0.48 -10.84
CA ASP A 542 12.27 0.76 -10.89
C ASP A 542 10.79 0.50 -10.63
N SER A 543 10.21 -0.54 -11.25
CA SER A 543 8.82 -0.96 -10.98
C SER A 543 8.61 -1.37 -9.52
N PHE A 544 9.51 -2.17 -8.95
CA PHE A 544 9.45 -2.53 -7.52
C PHE A 544 9.52 -1.29 -6.62
N ASN A 545 10.40 -0.34 -6.95
CA ASN A 545 10.57 0.88 -6.18
C ASN A 545 9.33 1.81 -6.24
N ASP A 546 8.66 1.88 -7.39
CA ASP A 546 7.38 2.59 -7.53
C ASP A 546 6.30 1.93 -6.67
N PHE A 547 6.18 0.59 -6.71
CA PHE A 547 5.25 -0.19 -5.88
C PHE A 547 5.53 0.02 -4.38
N ALA A 548 6.80 -0.02 -3.97
CA ALA A 548 7.20 0.23 -2.59
C ALA A 548 6.88 1.66 -2.12
N ARG A 549 7.05 2.67 -2.98
CA ARG A 549 6.70 4.08 -2.66
C ARG A 549 5.21 4.28 -2.35
N SER A 550 4.35 3.50 -3.00
CA SER A 550 2.89 3.48 -2.74
C SER A 550 2.50 2.71 -1.49
N GLY A 551 3.46 2.08 -0.79
CA GLY A 551 3.19 1.23 0.37
C GLY A 551 2.72 -0.17 0.01
N GLY A 552 3.16 -0.71 -1.14
CA GLY A 552 2.94 -2.10 -1.51
C GLY A 552 3.52 -3.12 -0.51
N ASP A 553 2.83 -4.24 -0.29
CA ASP A 553 3.26 -5.30 0.65
C ASP A 553 3.74 -6.58 -0.07
N LEU A 554 3.03 -6.99 -1.11
CA LEU A 554 3.26 -8.27 -1.81
C LEU A 554 3.36 -8.04 -3.33
N TYR A 555 4.53 -8.23 -3.91
CA TYR A 555 4.85 -7.91 -5.30
C TYR A 555 5.05 -9.17 -6.15
N THR A 556 3.99 -9.63 -6.83
CA THR A 556 4.01 -10.87 -7.62
C THR A 556 4.49 -10.59 -9.04
N VAL A 557 5.69 -11.06 -9.41
CA VAL A 557 6.22 -10.88 -10.77
C VAL A 557 6.02 -12.11 -11.64
N GLY A 558 6.28 -11.98 -12.94
CA GLY A 558 6.43 -13.13 -13.84
C GLY A 558 5.25 -13.47 -14.74
N THR A 559 4.28 -12.55 -14.89
CA THR A 559 3.13 -12.71 -15.79
C THR A 559 3.49 -13.14 -17.20
N TYR A 560 4.60 -12.63 -17.75
CA TYR A 560 5.05 -12.99 -19.11
C TYR A 560 6.42 -13.67 -19.11
N GLY A 561 6.74 -14.40 -18.03
CA GLY A 561 7.99 -15.16 -17.87
C GLY A 561 9.12 -14.39 -17.18
N GLN A 562 9.91 -15.08 -16.36
CA GLN A 562 11.11 -14.55 -15.69
C GLN A 562 12.41 -15.11 -16.24
N TRP A 563 12.31 -16.19 -17.01
CA TRP A 563 13.42 -16.93 -17.60
C TRP A 563 12.93 -17.70 -18.82
N ASN A 564 13.86 -18.04 -19.71
CA ASN A 564 13.59 -18.92 -20.85
C ASN A 564 13.89 -20.40 -20.53
N ASP A 565 14.83 -20.66 -19.61
CA ASP A 565 15.34 -22.00 -19.27
C ASP A 565 15.75 -22.01 -17.79
N THR A 566 15.11 -22.85 -16.96
CA THR A 566 15.35 -22.84 -15.50
C THR A 566 16.80 -23.18 -15.14
N ARG A 567 17.50 -23.91 -16.01
CA ARG A 567 18.93 -24.25 -15.85
C ARG A 567 19.84 -23.02 -15.79
N ASN A 568 19.39 -21.89 -16.33
CA ASN A 568 20.14 -20.63 -16.36
C ASN A 568 19.39 -19.46 -15.70
N ALA A 569 18.26 -19.70 -15.03
CA ALA A 569 17.39 -18.65 -14.51
C ALA A 569 18.11 -17.62 -13.64
N THR A 570 19.06 -18.04 -12.80
CA THR A 570 19.82 -17.14 -11.92
C THR A 570 20.75 -16.18 -12.67
N SER A 571 21.02 -16.43 -13.95
CA SER A 571 21.77 -15.52 -14.83
C SER A 571 20.89 -14.49 -15.54
N GLU A 572 19.57 -14.69 -15.55
CA GLU A 572 18.63 -13.81 -16.24
C GLU A 572 18.44 -12.48 -15.49
N PRO A 573 18.33 -11.35 -16.20
CA PRO A 573 18.34 -10.02 -15.60
C PRO A 573 17.14 -9.78 -14.65
N LEU A 574 15.97 -10.35 -14.95
CA LEU A 574 14.77 -10.22 -14.11
C LEU A 574 14.94 -10.96 -12.78
N VAL A 575 15.47 -12.18 -12.80
CA VAL A 575 15.78 -12.96 -11.58
C VAL A 575 16.88 -12.29 -10.76
N GLN A 576 17.90 -11.74 -11.42
CA GLN A 576 18.94 -10.95 -10.76
C GLN A 576 18.40 -9.67 -10.10
N ALA A 577 17.36 -9.05 -10.66
CA ALA A 577 16.68 -7.91 -10.03
C ALA A 577 16.02 -8.35 -8.72
N VAL A 578 15.31 -9.47 -8.73
CA VAL A 578 14.67 -10.02 -7.52
C VAL A 578 15.70 -10.40 -6.47
N ALA A 579 16.79 -11.07 -6.85
CA ALA A 579 17.90 -11.36 -5.94
C ALA A 579 18.52 -10.07 -5.35
N THR A 580 18.57 -8.99 -6.14
CA THR A 580 19.04 -7.67 -5.68
C THR A 580 18.06 -7.04 -4.69
N ILE A 581 16.76 -7.04 -4.98
CA ILE A 581 15.70 -6.56 -4.07
C ILE A 581 15.75 -7.33 -2.75
N ASN A 582 15.91 -8.65 -2.85
CA ASN A 582 15.87 -9.52 -1.69
C ASN A 582 17.15 -9.53 -0.84
N ALA A 583 18.24 -8.91 -1.32
CA ALA A 583 19.45 -8.70 -0.53
C ALA A 583 19.20 -7.76 0.66
N SER A 584 19.82 -8.05 1.81
CA SER A 584 19.62 -7.32 3.07
C SER A 584 20.12 -5.87 3.05
N ASN A 585 20.95 -5.51 2.07
CA ASN A 585 21.49 -4.15 1.89
C ASN A 585 20.74 -3.33 0.83
N TYR A 586 19.68 -3.85 0.22
CA TYR A 586 18.88 -3.10 -0.73
C TYR A 586 18.09 -2.00 0.01
N ALA A 587 18.31 -0.75 -0.38
CA ALA A 587 17.62 0.40 0.20
C ALA A 587 16.27 0.59 -0.48
N VAL A 588 15.21 0.14 0.17
CA VAL A 588 13.83 0.37 -0.28
C VAL A 588 13.49 1.84 -0.14
N PRO A 589 12.88 2.47 -1.16
CA PRO A 589 12.40 3.85 -1.06
C PRO A 589 11.42 4.03 0.10
N ALA A 590 11.47 5.19 0.75
CA ALA A 590 10.46 5.55 1.74
C ALA A 590 9.10 5.74 1.08
N ILE A 591 8.04 5.32 1.79
CA ILE A 591 6.66 5.60 1.42
C ILE A 591 6.45 7.12 1.43
N ASN A 592 5.92 7.66 0.33
CA ASN A 592 5.68 9.10 0.19
C ASN A 592 4.18 9.45 0.10
N GLN A 593 3.31 8.45 0.18
CA GLN A 593 1.86 8.55 0.16
C GLN A 593 1.29 8.87 1.56
N GLY A 594 0.05 9.39 1.60
CA GLY A 594 -0.70 9.71 2.82
C GLY A 594 -0.31 11.02 3.52
N PHE A 595 -1.19 11.51 4.39
CA PHE A 595 -0.90 12.61 5.31
C PHE A 595 0.05 12.14 6.41
N GLU A 596 1.21 12.78 6.53
CA GLU A 596 2.16 12.47 7.59
C GLU A 596 1.58 12.81 8.97
N VAL A 597 1.53 11.82 9.85
CA VAL A 597 1.07 11.97 11.23
C VAL A 597 2.28 12.29 12.11
N ALA A 598 2.29 13.51 12.66
CA ALA A 598 3.35 13.97 13.53
C ALA A 598 3.55 13.04 14.74
N ASN A 599 4.81 12.74 15.06
CA ASN A 599 5.21 11.96 16.23
C ASN A 599 4.91 12.64 17.58
N SER A 600 4.44 13.89 17.56
CA SER A 600 3.96 14.61 18.74
C SER A 600 2.96 15.69 18.37
N GLY A 601 1.95 15.90 19.22
CA GLY A 601 0.89 16.88 18.97
C GLY A 601 -0.14 16.39 17.94
N ALA A 602 -1.14 17.21 17.65
CA ALA A 602 -2.17 16.86 16.69
C ALA A 602 -1.77 17.21 15.27
N THR A 603 -1.85 16.22 14.40
CA THR A 603 -1.89 16.42 12.95
C THR A 603 -3.31 16.86 12.60
N ILE A 604 -3.43 18.05 12.02
CA ILE A 604 -4.70 18.60 11.54
C ILE A 604 -4.76 18.37 10.05
N ILE A 605 -5.61 17.45 9.63
CA ILE A 605 -5.87 17.17 8.23
C ILE A 605 -7.08 18.01 7.84
N PRO A 606 -6.95 18.97 6.90
CA PRO A 606 -8.07 19.77 6.45
C PRO A 606 -9.23 18.87 6.06
N GLY A 607 -10.39 19.12 6.66
CA GLY A 607 -11.63 18.57 6.16
C GLY A 607 -11.90 19.26 4.84
N ALA A 608 -12.45 18.52 3.89
CA ALA A 608 -13.00 19.15 2.72
C ALA A 608 -14.19 20.01 3.23
N GLN A 609 -14.31 21.30 2.89
CA GLN A 609 -15.45 22.14 3.29
C GLN A 609 -16.75 21.61 2.65
N TYR A 610 -17.27 20.47 3.11
CA TYR A 610 -18.39 19.75 2.51
C TYR A 610 -19.21 18.98 3.53
N THR A 611 -20.40 18.70 3.05
CA THR A 611 -21.46 17.97 3.72
C THR A 611 -21.18 16.47 3.66
N VAL A 612 -21.33 15.74 4.76
CA VAL A 612 -21.33 14.27 4.79
C VAL A 612 -22.66 13.73 4.23
N ALA A 613 -23.09 14.19 3.06
CA ALA A 613 -24.40 13.86 2.49
C ALA A 613 -24.48 13.83 0.96
N ASP A 614 -23.41 14.16 0.22
CA ASP A 614 -23.54 14.40 -1.20
C ASP A 614 -23.07 13.20 -2.04
N ASN A 615 -24.03 12.42 -2.54
CA ASN A 615 -23.82 11.38 -3.55
C ASN A 615 -23.63 11.98 -4.97
N SER A 616 -23.22 13.25 -5.08
CA SER A 616 -23.04 13.91 -6.37
C SER A 616 -21.74 13.46 -7.07
N PRO A 617 -21.81 12.90 -8.29
CA PRO A 617 -20.62 12.57 -9.06
C PRO A 617 -19.96 13.87 -9.54
N GLY A 618 -18.85 14.31 -8.91
CA GLY A 618 -18.11 15.46 -9.43
C GLY A 618 -17.07 16.17 -8.55
N SER A 619 -16.93 15.89 -7.24
CA SER A 619 -15.85 16.50 -6.43
C SER A 619 -14.73 15.51 -6.14
N ILE A 620 -13.46 15.93 -6.25
CA ILE A 620 -12.19 15.27 -5.86
C ILE A 620 -12.29 13.78 -5.53
N ARG A 621 -11.62 12.98 -6.35
CA ARG A 621 -11.44 11.54 -6.22
C ARG A 621 -10.78 11.13 -4.89
N THR A 622 -11.58 11.03 -3.83
CA THR A 622 -11.39 10.13 -2.68
C THR A 622 -12.68 9.36 -2.38
N ASN A 623 -13.61 9.30 -3.34
CA ASN A 623 -14.85 8.54 -3.22
C ASN A 623 -14.56 7.04 -3.36
N LEU A 624 -14.35 6.38 -2.22
CA LEU A 624 -14.50 4.94 -2.10
C LEU A 624 -16.00 4.65 -1.96
N GLY A 625 -16.75 4.94 -3.03
CA GLY A 625 -18.21 4.89 -3.02
C GLY A 625 -18.84 6.02 -2.23
N VAL A 626 -19.56 5.67 -1.17
CA VAL A 626 -20.37 6.58 -0.32
C VAL A 626 -19.64 7.11 0.91
N THR A 627 -18.30 7.00 0.94
CA THR A 627 -17.46 7.35 2.09
C THR A 627 -16.44 8.43 1.74
N THR A 628 -16.09 9.24 2.74
CA THR A 628 -14.90 10.12 2.67
C THR A 628 -13.77 9.42 3.41
N SER A 629 -12.62 9.22 2.76
CA SER A 629 -11.48 8.52 3.36
C SER A 629 -10.23 9.41 3.36
N TYR A 630 -9.41 9.24 4.40
CA TYR A 630 -8.14 9.93 4.60
C TYR A 630 -7.06 8.88 4.79
N GLU A 631 -6.07 8.87 3.92
CA GLU A 631 -4.90 8.02 4.07
C GLU A 631 -3.83 8.74 4.89
N LEU A 632 -3.27 8.02 5.85
CA LEU A 632 -2.36 8.49 6.87
C LEU A 632 -1.03 7.75 6.72
N ARG A 633 0.08 8.46 6.92
CA ARG A 633 1.41 7.87 7.07
C ARG A 633 1.89 8.08 8.50
N VAL A 634 2.01 6.99 9.24
CA VAL A 634 2.40 6.96 10.65
C VAL A 634 3.85 6.50 10.76
N ASP A 635 4.72 7.30 11.38
CA ASP A 635 6.14 6.95 11.48
C ASP A 635 6.45 5.98 12.63
N SER A 636 5.62 5.97 13.68
CA SER A 636 5.88 5.19 14.88
C SER A 636 4.66 4.40 15.35
N THR A 637 4.88 3.14 15.70
CA THR A 637 3.81 2.31 16.27
C THR A 637 3.38 2.88 17.62
N GLY A 638 2.07 3.05 17.83
CA GLY A 638 1.54 3.61 19.06
C GLY A 638 0.02 3.69 19.09
N SER A 639 -0.51 4.26 20.17
CA SER A 639 -1.93 4.59 20.25
C SER A 639 -2.17 6.00 19.73
N TYR A 640 -3.13 6.16 18.83
CA TYR A 640 -3.47 7.42 18.19
C TYR A 640 -4.93 7.76 18.45
N GLN A 641 -5.19 8.97 18.97
CA GLN A 641 -6.54 9.50 19.09
C GLN A 641 -6.99 10.12 17.77
N VAL A 642 -8.22 9.78 17.38
CA VAL A 642 -8.95 10.35 16.25
C VAL A 642 -10.06 11.26 16.77
N ALA A 643 -10.12 12.47 16.24
CA ALA A 643 -11.20 13.42 16.52
C ALA A 643 -11.61 14.16 15.24
N LEU A 644 -12.80 14.75 15.22
CA LEU A 644 -13.33 15.50 14.09
C LEU A 644 -13.79 16.89 14.54
N SER A 645 -13.52 17.92 13.73
CA SER A 645 -14.14 19.24 13.87
C SER A 645 -15.41 19.24 13.03
N VAL A 646 -16.59 19.20 13.64
CA VAL A 646 -17.87 18.97 12.95
C VAL A 646 -18.95 19.96 13.33
N GLY A 647 -19.93 20.16 12.45
CA GLY A 647 -21.04 21.09 12.68
C GLY A 647 -22.28 20.73 11.88
N ASN A 648 -23.43 21.26 12.29
CA ASN A 648 -24.72 21.01 11.64
C ASN A 648 -25.66 22.20 11.90
N THR A 649 -26.59 22.45 10.97
CA THR A 649 -27.66 23.46 11.13
C THR A 649 -28.91 22.88 11.80
N GLY A 650 -29.03 21.55 11.86
CA GLY A 650 -30.10 20.80 12.52
C GLY A 650 -29.59 19.83 13.59
N ASN A 651 -30.52 19.18 14.30
CA ASN A 651 -30.19 18.16 15.31
C ASN A 651 -30.22 16.74 14.70
N GLY A 652 -29.35 15.85 15.19
CA GLY A 652 -29.50 14.40 15.00
C GLY A 652 -28.70 13.77 13.86
N GLY A 653 -27.67 14.44 13.32
CA GLY A 653 -26.75 13.83 12.36
C GLY A 653 -25.70 12.94 13.05
N GLN A 654 -25.37 11.79 12.46
CA GLN A 654 -24.38 10.85 12.98
C GLN A 654 -23.36 10.42 11.90
N VAL A 655 -22.10 10.32 12.31
CA VAL A 655 -20.99 9.89 11.45
C VAL A 655 -20.31 8.68 12.08
N GLY A 656 -20.29 7.57 11.36
CA GLY A 656 -19.40 6.44 11.64
C GLY A 656 -17.97 6.82 11.27
N VAL A 657 -17.06 6.64 12.22
CA VAL A 657 -15.62 6.83 12.07
C VAL A 657 -14.97 5.47 12.07
N TYR A 658 -14.35 5.10 10.96
CA TYR A 658 -13.68 3.82 10.76
C TYR A 658 -12.19 4.05 10.66
N VAL A 659 -11.39 3.15 11.24
CA VAL A 659 -9.93 3.13 11.12
C VAL A 659 -9.56 1.78 10.54
N ASP A 660 -8.87 1.78 9.39
CA ASP A 660 -8.51 0.55 8.65
C ASP A 660 -9.73 -0.39 8.46
N GLY A 661 -10.84 0.18 8.00
CA GLY A 661 -12.12 -0.52 7.81
C GLY A 661 -12.89 -0.90 9.09
N ALA A 662 -12.28 -0.85 10.28
CA ALA A 662 -12.94 -1.19 11.54
C ALA A 662 -13.65 0.01 12.16
N LEU A 663 -14.90 -0.16 12.62
CA LEU A 663 -15.63 0.90 13.31
C LEU A 663 -14.92 1.28 14.61
N LEU A 664 -14.42 2.52 14.69
CA LEU A 664 -13.88 3.10 15.92
C LEU A 664 -15.02 3.59 16.80
N SER A 665 -15.93 4.41 16.25
CA SER A 665 -17.14 4.87 16.93
C SER A 665 -18.14 5.47 15.94
N THR A 666 -19.38 5.61 16.38
CA THR A 666 -20.34 6.52 15.75
C THR A 666 -20.45 7.79 16.58
N ILE A 667 -20.06 8.93 16.01
CA ILE A 667 -20.15 10.23 16.68
C ILE A 667 -21.47 10.93 16.33
N SER A 668 -22.01 11.68 17.29
CA SER A 668 -23.11 12.61 17.02
C SER A 668 -22.55 13.95 16.57
N VAL A 669 -23.06 14.47 15.46
CA VAL A 669 -22.70 15.79 14.95
C VAL A 669 -23.53 16.87 15.67
N PRO A 670 -22.89 17.80 16.40
CA PRO A 670 -23.59 18.82 17.17
C PRO A 670 -24.25 19.85 16.25
N ASN A 671 -25.40 20.37 16.68
CA ASN A 671 -26.00 21.54 16.06
C ASN A 671 -25.22 22.79 16.48
N THR A 672 -24.48 23.35 15.53
CA THR A 672 -23.63 24.52 15.70
C THR A 672 -24.29 25.80 15.16
N GLY A 673 -25.53 25.69 14.67
CA GLY A 673 -26.36 26.80 14.20
C GLY A 673 -25.96 27.37 12.83
N SER A 674 -24.89 26.87 12.20
CA SER A 674 -24.40 27.31 10.88
C SER A 674 -23.57 26.22 10.22
N SER A 675 -23.55 26.18 8.89
CA SER A 675 -22.67 25.31 8.08
C SER A 675 -21.18 25.68 8.17
N THR A 676 -20.87 26.82 8.78
CA THR A 676 -19.50 27.37 8.94
C THR A 676 -19.06 27.46 10.40
N SER A 677 -19.84 26.90 11.32
CA SER A 677 -19.55 26.84 12.76
C SER A 677 -19.31 25.39 13.15
N TYR A 678 -18.24 25.11 13.89
CA TYR A 678 -17.79 23.74 14.17
C TYR A 678 -17.42 23.55 15.64
N GLN A 679 -17.52 22.30 16.09
CA GLN A 679 -17.10 21.84 17.40
C GLN A 679 -16.29 20.55 17.24
N ASN A 680 -15.22 20.43 18.03
CA ASN A 680 -14.41 19.22 18.08
C ASN A 680 -15.14 18.11 18.85
N VAL A 681 -15.21 16.91 18.25
CA VAL A 681 -15.76 15.69 18.83
C VAL A 681 -14.71 14.59 18.74
N ILE A 682 -14.36 13.98 19.87
CA ILE A 682 -13.41 12.87 19.91
C ILE A 682 -14.15 11.59 19.49
N ALA A 683 -13.64 10.90 18.47
CA ALA A 683 -14.17 9.62 18.02
C ALA A 683 -13.61 8.46 18.86
N GLY A 684 -12.34 8.50 19.23
CA GLY A 684 -11.72 7.46 20.06
C GLY A 684 -10.23 7.37 19.83
N SER A 685 -9.63 6.25 20.24
CA SER A 685 -8.23 5.94 19.97
C SER A 685 -8.10 4.55 19.34
N SER A 686 -7.21 4.43 18.36
CA SER A 686 -6.82 3.15 17.74
C SER A 686 -5.33 2.89 17.96
N SER A 687 -4.90 1.63 17.93
CA SER A 687 -3.48 1.28 17.89
C SER A 687 -3.05 1.20 16.43
N LEU A 688 -2.14 2.08 16.02
CA LEU A 688 -1.62 2.13 14.66
C LEU A 688 -0.16 1.70 14.69
N SER A 689 0.23 0.97 13.66
CA SER A 689 1.61 0.58 13.41
C SER A 689 2.35 1.68 12.63
N ALA A 690 3.64 1.47 12.34
CA ALA A 690 4.34 2.37 11.43
C ALA A 690 3.97 1.98 9.99
N GLY A 691 3.63 2.93 9.14
CA GLY A 691 3.21 2.68 7.76
C GLY A 691 1.94 3.44 7.37
N LEU A 692 1.27 2.95 6.33
CA LEU A 692 0.02 3.52 5.84
C LEU A 692 -1.18 2.99 6.60
N HIS A 693 -2.11 3.90 6.89
CA HIS A 693 -3.36 3.64 7.59
C HIS A 693 -4.46 4.50 6.97
N SER A 694 -5.71 4.22 7.31
CA SER A 694 -6.84 5.02 6.84
C SER A 694 -7.80 5.42 7.95
N VAL A 695 -8.44 6.57 7.76
CA VAL A 695 -9.64 6.97 8.50
C VAL A 695 -10.76 7.21 7.51
N GLN A 696 -11.82 6.42 7.58
CA GLN A 696 -13.03 6.61 6.77
C GLN A 696 -14.16 7.22 7.58
N LEU A 697 -14.89 8.15 6.97
CA LEU A 697 -16.06 8.80 7.51
C LEU A 697 -17.28 8.43 6.67
N ARG A 698 -18.35 8.04 7.34
CA ARG A 698 -19.62 7.69 6.69
C ARG A 698 -20.81 8.20 7.47
N ALA A 699 -21.77 8.82 6.79
CA ALA A 699 -23.05 9.12 7.39
C ALA A 699 -23.81 7.82 7.71
N THR A 700 -24.27 7.68 8.95
CA THR A 700 -25.10 6.54 9.37
C THR A 700 -26.57 6.94 9.34
N ALA A 701 -27.47 6.00 9.00
CA ALA A 701 -28.90 6.28 8.84
C ALA A 701 -29.53 6.90 10.11
N ASN A 702 -29.89 8.19 10.04
CA ASN A 702 -30.42 8.97 11.17
C ASN A 702 -31.93 8.71 11.41
N GLY A 703 -32.37 7.46 11.56
CA GLY A 703 -33.76 7.08 11.93
C GLY A 703 -34.93 7.58 11.04
N ASN A 704 -34.65 8.47 10.08
CA ASN A 704 -35.58 9.24 9.25
C ASN A 704 -35.24 9.13 7.75
N GLY A 705 -34.31 8.24 7.36
CA GLY A 705 -33.90 8.06 5.96
C GLY A 705 -33.03 9.18 5.36
N SER A 706 -32.51 10.10 6.19
CA SER A 706 -31.60 11.15 5.71
C SER A 706 -30.14 10.68 5.79
N SER A 707 -29.45 10.64 4.64
CA SER A 707 -28.01 10.40 4.50
C SER A 707 -27.16 11.59 4.94
N TYR A 708 -27.78 12.66 5.45
CA TYR A 708 -27.10 13.87 5.85
C TYR A 708 -26.69 13.81 7.32
N ALA A 709 -25.38 13.77 7.59
CA ALA A 709 -24.86 13.80 8.95
C ALA A 709 -24.40 15.19 9.43
N GLY A 710 -24.15 16.13 8.52
CA GLY A 710 -23.63 17.47 8.84
C GLY A 710 -22.38 17.81 8.04
N TYR A 711 -21.54 18.69 8.57
CA TYR A 711 -20.32 19.19 7.93
C TYR A 711 -19.08 18.77 8.73
N VAL A 712 -18.00 18.43 8.02
CA VAL A 712 -16.68 18.12 8.62
C VAL A 712 -15.68 19.19 8.17
N ASN A 713 -15.09 19.91 9.11
CA ASN A 713 -14.09 20.95 8.87
C ASN A 713 -12.65 20.45 8.99
N ALA A 714 -12.39 19.44 9.83
CA ALA A 714 -11.06 18.86 9.99
C ALA A 714 -11.12 17.46 10.61
N LEU A 715 -10.15 16.63 10.24
CA LEU A 715 -9.77 15.41 10.93
C LEU A 715 -8.53 15.69 11.78
N PHE A 716 -8.53 15.20 13.02
CA PHE A 716 -7.38 15.23 13.91
C PHE A 716 -6.89 13.83 14.17
N VAL A 717 -5.57 13.64 14.03
CA VAL A 717 -4.88 12.42 14.43
C VAL A 717 -3.70 12.80 15.29
N GLN A 718 -3.63 12.28 16.51
CA GLN A 718 -2.57 12.63 17.46
C GLN A 718 -2.08 11.43 18.28
N PRO A 719 -0.78 11.30 18.58
CA PRO A 719 -0.28 10.29 19.48
C PRO A 719 -0.86 10.45 20.90
N GLY A 720 -1.30 9.34 21.50
CA GLY A 720 -1.89 9.28 22.83
C GLY A 720 -3.27 9.93 22.90
N THR A 721 -3.66 10.36 24.11
CA THR A 721 -4.92 11.06 24.36
C THR A 721 -4.66 12.51 24.71
N GLY A 722 -5.41 13.43 24.13
CA GLY A 722 -5.31 14.85 24.43
C GLY A 722 -6.59 15.59 24.11
N THR A 723 -6.61 16.89 24.38
CA THR A 723 -7.65 17.78 23.86
C THR A 723 -7.27 18.13 22.42
N PRO A 724 -8.10 17.81 21.41
CA PRO A 724 -7.84 18.25 20.05
C PRO A 724 -7.70 19.77 20.02
N PRO A 725 -6.68 20.33 19.34
CA PRO A 725 -6.53 21.78 19.27
C PRO A 725 -7.77 22.40 18.64
N ASN A 726 -8.13 23.62 19.08
CA ASN A 726 -9.15 24.38 18.38
C ASN A 726 -8.66 24.63 16.95
N VAL A 727 -9.38 24.12 15.96
CA VAL A 727 -9.18 24.55 14.58
C VAL A 727 -9.72 25.98 14.52
N PRO A 728 -8.90 26.97 14.12
CA PRO A 728 -9.43 28.28 13.81
C PRO A 728 -10.54 28.07 12.77
N THR A 729 -11.75 28.59 13.02
CA THR A 729 -12.68 28.88 11.92
C THR A 729 -11.86 29.50 10.79
N PRO A 730 -12.02 29.07 9.52
CA PRO A 730 -11.18 29.52 8.41
C PRO A 730 -10.88 31.01 8.58
N GLY A 731 -9.62 31.32 8.90
CA GLY A 731 -9.27 32.61 9.45
C GLY A 731 -9.75 33.69 8.48
N SER A 732 -10.53 34.66 8.97
CA SER A 732 -10.91 35.81 8.15
C SER A 732 -9.65 36.39 7.52
N LEU A 733 -9.67 36.61 6.21
CA LEU A 733 -8.55 37.25 5.52
C LEU A 733 -8.20 38.58 6.19
N PRO A 734 -6.93 39.04 6.10
CA PRO A 734 -6.57 40.33 6.64
C PRO A 734 -7.44 41.43 6.05
N SER A 735 -7.74 42.45 6.84
CA SER A 735 -8.60 43.56 6.40
C SER A 735 -8.14 44.11 5.05
N GLY A 736 -9.08 44.26 4.11
CA GLY A 736 -8.84 44.75 2.76
C GLY A 736 -8.74 43.66 1.68
N TRP A 737 -8.47 42.40 2.06
CA TRP A 737 -8.44 41.27 1.13
C TRP A 737 -9.84 40.68 0.91
N GLN A 738 -10.12 40.30 -0.34
CA GLN A 738 -11.33 39.62 -0.77
C GLN A 738 -10.95 38.26 -1.38
N ASN A 739 -11.91 37.35 -1.49
CA ASN A 739 -11.73 36.05 -2.13
C ASN A 739 -12.87 35.75 -3.10
N GLN A 740 -12.56 35.26 -4.29
CA GLN A 740 -13.58 34.84 -5.25
C GLN A 740 -13.00 33.84 -6.25
N ASP A 741 -13.82 32.88 -6.65
CA ASP A 741 -13.55 32.07 -7.85
C ASP A 741 -13.77 32.89 -9.13
N ILE A 742 -12.82 32.80 -10.05
CA ILE A 742 -12.90 33.39 -11.38
C ILE A 742 -13.29 32.30 -12.37
N GLY A 743 -14.30 32.60 -13.19
CA GLY A 743 -14.85 31.65 -14.16
C GLY A 743 -15.77 30.59 -13.56
N SER A 744 -16.10 29.58 -14.37
CA SER A 744 -16.98 28.48 -13.97
C SER A 744 -16.15 27.34 -13.38
N VAL A 745 -15.72 27.50 -12.13
CA VAL A 745 -14.99 26.47 -11.40
C VAL A 745 -15.92 25.31 -11.01
N GLY A 746 -15.41 24.09 -11.02
CA GLY A 746 -16.18 22.88 -10.69
C GLY A 746 -16.32 22.64 -9.19
N LEU A 747 -15.40 23.18 -8.38
CA LEU A 747 -15.51 23.23 -6.93
C LEU A 747 -15.18 24.63 -6.40
N PRO A 748 -15.93 25.13 -5.40
CA PRO A 748 -15.66 26.45 -4.85
C PRO A 748 -14.31 26.48 -4.13
N GLY A 749 -13.49 27.47 -4.45
CA GLY A 749 -12.24 27.73 -3.76
C GLY A 749 -12.46 28.57 -2.49
N ALA A 750 -11.48 28.53 -1.58
CA ALA A 750 -11.52 29.28 -0.32
C ALA A 750 -10.14 29.83 0.01
N ALA A 751 -10.10 30.87 0.83
CA ALA A 751 -8.85 31.43 1.32
C ALA A 751 -8.94 31.74 2.81
N SER A 752 -7.84 31.48 3.52
CA SER A 752 -7.70 31.77 4.95
C SER A 752 -6.33 32.33 5.24
N TYR A 753 -6.20 33.03 6.37
CA TYR A 753 -4.93 33.58 6.82
C TYR A 753 -4.69 33.30 8.30
N ALA A 754 -3.52 32.76 8.61
CA ALA A 754 -3.06 32.56 9.98
C ALA A 754 -1.52 32.64 10.03
N ASN A 755 -0.99 33.23 11.09
CA ASN A 755 0.46 33.24 11.39
C ASN A 755 1.37 33.74 10.25
N GLY A 756 0.90 34.67 9.40
CA GLY A 756 1.70 35.21 8.29
C GLY A 756 1.56 34.43 6.98
N THR A 757 0.74 33.38 6.94
CA THR A 757 0.56 32.50 5.79
C THR A 757 -0.88 32.56 5.30
N TYR A 758 -1.04 32.73 3.99
CA TYR A 758 -2.29 32.51 3.27
C TYR A 758 -2.37 31.05 2.86
N THR A 759 -3.50 30.41 3.14
CA THR A 759 -3.83 29.08 2.64
C THR A 759 -5.03 29.23 1.73
N VAL A 760 -4.83 28.95 0.44
CA VAL A 760 -5.82 29.14 -0.61
C VAL A 760 -6.08 27.81 -1.30
N THR A 761 -7.34 27.40 -1.34
CA THR A 761 -7.82 26.24 -2.09
C THR A 761 -8.49 26.69 -3.38
N ALA A 762 -8.28 25.94 -4.45
CA ALA A 762 -8.87 26.25 -5.75
C ALA A 762 -9.10 24.99 -6.56
N SER A 763 -10.20 24.93 -7.32
CA SER A 763 -10.26 24.12 -8.54
C SER A 763 -10.10 25.04 -9.75
N GLY A 764 -10.06 24.46 -10.94
CA GLY A 764 -10.00 25.23 -12.17
C GLY A 764 -9.46 24.40 -13.30
N GLY A 765 -9.91 24.64 -14.53
CA GLY A 765 -9.40 23.95 -15.72
C GLY A 765 -8.03 24.45 -16.14
N ASP A 766 -7.80 25.77 -16.07
CA ASP A 766 -6.50 26.43 -16.20
C ASP A 766 -6.67 27.97 -16.10
N ILE A 767 -5.56 28.70 -15.99
CA ILE A 767 -5.44 30.13 -16.31
C ILE A 767 -4.83 30.25 -17.71
N TRP A 768 -5.64 29.98 -18.74
CA TRP A 768 -5.12 29.80 -20.11
C TRP A 768 -6.09 30.23 -21.22
N ASN A 769 -5.57 30.35 -22.44
CA ASN A 769 -6.32 30.77 -23.63
C ASN A 769 -7.16 32.03 -23.36
N SER A 770 -8.47 32.01 -23.65
CA SER A 770 -9.38 33.15 -23.59
C SER A 770 -10.28 33.19 -22.36
N ALA A 771 -10.20 32.21 -21.45
CA ALA A 771 -11.03 32.15 -20.25
C ALA A 771 -10.33 31.40 -19.11
N ASP A 772 -10.27 32.04 -17.94
CA ASP A 772 -9.64 31.50 -16.73
C ASP A 772 -10.66 30.76 -15.86
N GLN A 773 -10.19 29.73 -15.15
CA GLN A 773 -10.89 29.08 -14.05
C GLN A 773 -9.91 28.89 -12.89
N PHE A 774 -10.08 29.60 -11.77
CA PHE A 774 -9.15 29.55 -10.62
C PHE A 774 -9.73 30.27 -9.38
N ASN A 775 -9.07 30.19 -8.22
CA ASN A 775 -9.43 31.00 -7.04
C ASN A 775 -8.51 32.22 -6.88
N PHE A 776 -9.09 33.39 -6.63
CA PHE A 776 -8.38 34.65 -6.54
C PHE A 776 -8.60 35.34 -5.19
N THR A 777 -7.53 35.50 -4.42
CA THR A 777 -7.50 36.27 -3.17
C THR A 777 -6.86 37.63 -3.44
N TYR A 778 -7.60 38.75 -3.37
CA TYR A 778 -7.18 40.01 -4.00
C TYR A 778 -7.53 41.30 -3.26
N GLN A 779 -6.90 42.40 -3.69
CA GLN A 779 -7.27 43.79 -3.43
C GLN A 779 -7.37 44.59 -4.74
N GLN A 780 -7.91 45.81 -4.70
CA GLN A 780 -7.80 46.74 -5.82
C GLN A 780 -6.50 47.57 -5.73
N LEU A 781 -5.85 47.77 -6.86
CA LEU A 781 -4.68 48.64 -7.01
C LEU A 781 -5.00 49.78 -7.99
N THR A 782 -4.82 51.03 -7.56
CA THR A 782 -4.92 52.21 -8.42
C THR A 782 -3.53 52.76 -8.77
N GLY A 783 -3.23 52.88 -10.06
CA GLY A 783 -1.93 53.33 -10.55
C GLY A 783 -0.84 52.27 -10.41
N ASP A 784 0.38 52.73 -10.14
CA ASP A 784 1.58 51.89 -10.05
C ASP A 784 1.65 51.12 -8.72
N GLY A 785 2.25 49.94 -8.75
CA GLY A 785 2.36 49.09 -7.57
C GLY A 785 3.07 47.77 -7.83
N SER A 786 3.24 46.97 -6.78
CA SER A 786 3.82 45.63 -6.89
C SER A 786 3.22 44.66 -5.89
N ILE A 787 3.32 43.38 -6.18
CA ILE A 787 3.04 42.28 -5.25
C ILE A 787 4.23 41.33 -5.22
N VAL A 788 4.58 40.89 -4.01
CA VAL A 788 5.60 39.86 -3.74
C VAL A 788 4.95 38.79 -2.86
N ALA A 789 5.25 37.52 -3.13
CA ALA A 789 4.90 36.40 -2.27
C ALA A 789 5.97 35.30 -2.35
N ARG A 790 6.09 34.50 -1.29
CA ARG A 790 6.82 33.23 -1.32
C ARG A 790 5.79 32.10 -1.33
N VAL A 791 5.79 31.31 -2.39
CA VAL A 791 5.01 30.07 -2.46
C VAL A 791 5.72 29.05 -1.59
N THR A 792 5.12 28.66 -0.48
CA THR A 792 5.71 27.70 0.47
C THR A 792 5.41 26.25 0.09
N SER A 793 4.22 25.99 -0.43
CA SER A 793 3.85 24.71 -1.01
C SER A 793 2.68 24.87 -1.98
N LEU A 794 2.54 23.90 -2.88
CA LEU A 794 1.36 23.68 -3.71
C LEU A 794 1.13 22.17 -3.80
N SER A 795 -0.08 21.71 -3.47
CA SER A 795 -0.45 20.31 -3.67
C SER A 795 -0.37 19.93 -5.14
N ASN A 796 0.15 18.74 -5.45
CA ASN A 796 0.26 18.25 -6.81
C ASN A 796 -1.07 17.66 -7.31
N SER A 797 -2.07 18.52 -7.56
CA SER A 797 -3.32 18.14 -8.23
C SER A 797 -3.07 17.76 -9.69
N ASN A 798 -2.13 18.44 -10.34
CA ASN A 798 -1.67 18.23 -11.71
C ASN A 798 -0.28 18.89 -11.83
N PRO A 799 0.64 18.35 -12.66
CA PRO A 799 1.96 18.97 -12.88
C PRO A 799 1.91 20.46 -13.28
N TYR A 800 0.83 20.90 -13.92
CA TYR A 800 0.61 22.27 -14.40
C TYR A 800 -0.27 23.14 -13.50
N ALA A 801 -0.66 22.63 -12.31
CA ALA A 801 -1.33 23.43 -11.30
C ALA A 801 -0.48 24.67 -10.96
N LYS A 802 -1.12 25.81 -10.67
CA LYS A 802 -0.41 27.09 -10.52
C LYS A 802 -0.67 27.68 -9.15
N ALA A 803 0.40 28.18 -8.52
CA ALA A 803 0.31 29.05 -7.35
C ALA A 803 1.22 30.25 -7.52
N GLY A 804 0.67 31.46 -7.35
CA GLY A 804 1.48 32.65 -7.49
C GLY A 804 0.74 33.95 -7.28
N VAL A 805 1.30 35.00 -7.89
CA VAL A 805 0.76 36.36 -7.81
C VAL A 805 0.26 36.80 -9.18
N MET A 806 -0.86 37.53 -9.19
CA MET A 806 -1.54 37.98 -10.40
C MET A 806 -1.96 39.45 -10.32
N MET A 807 -1.91 40.13 -11.47
CA MET A 807 -2.57 41.41 -11.71
C MET A 807 -3.51 41.27 -12.91
N ARG A 808 -4.76 41.69 -12.77
CA ARG A 808 -5.81 41.53 -13.80
C ARG A 808 -6.75 42.72 -13.85
N ASP A 809 -7.22 43.06 -15.05
CA ASP A 809 -8.02 44.29 -15.25
C ASP A 809 -9.42 44.24 -14.63
N SER A 810 -10.01 43.04 -14.55
CA SER A 810 -11.39 42.78 -14.13
C SER A 810 -11.51 41.39 -13.52
N LEU A 811 -12.64 41.10 -12.87
CA LEU A 811 -12.94 39.76 -12.32
C LEU A 811 -13.64 38.83 -13.34
N SER A 812 -13.70 39.22 -14.62
CA SER A 812 -14.25 38.38 -15.70
C SER A 812 -13.28 37.26 -16.06
N ALA A 813 -13.77 36.03 -16.30
CA ALA A 813 -12.93 34.92 -16.75
C ALA A 813 -12.04 35.27 -17.97
N SER A 814 -12.48 36.17 -18.84
CA SER A 814 -11.76 36.56 -20.04
C SER A 814 -10.73 37.68 -19.89
N ALA A 815 -10.56 38.23 -18.70
CA ALA A 815 -9.77 39.44 -18.43
C ALA A 815 -8.34 39.41 -18.98
N ALA A 816 -7.86 40.55 -19.49
CA ALA A 816 -6.44 40.80 -19.63
C ALA A 816 -5.75 40.69 -18.26
N ASN A 817 -4.65 39.93 -18.19
CA ASN A 817 -3.98 39.61 -16.93
C ASN A 817 -2.49 39.31 -17.11
N VAL A 818 -1.75 39.35 -16.01
CA VAL A 818 -0.38 38.86 -15.90
C VAL A 818 -0.22 38.06 -14.61
N MET A 819 0.55 36.99 -14.66
CA MET A 819 0.83 36.12 -13.51
C MET A 819 2.31 35.76 -13.44
N THR A 820 2.83 35.58 -12.24
CA THR A 820 4.09 34.86 -12.01
C THR A 820 3.84 33.79 -10.96
N TYR A 821 4.20 32.55 -11.27
CA TYR A 821 3.78 31.39 -10.50
C TYR A 821 4.87 30.33 -10.31
N TYR A 822 4.50 29.32 -9.53
CA TYR A 822 5.17 28.04 -9.29
C TYR A 822 4.18 26.90 -9.58
N SER A 823 4.65 25.79 -10.16
CA SER A 823 3.88 24.56 -10.36
C SER A 823 4.51 23.34 -9.68
N PRO A 824 3.77 22.22 -9.50
CA PRO A 824 4.32 21.00 -8.93
C PRO A 824 5.43 20.34 -9.76
N SER A 825 5.45 20.52 -11.10
CA SER A 825 6.58 20.13 -11.96
C SER A 825 7.86 20.93 -11.71
N GLY A 826 7.78 21.95 -10.84
CA GLY A 826 8.83 22.90 -10.53
C GLY A 826 8.88 24.10 -11.47
N ASP A 827 7.96 24.21 -12.44
CA ASP A 827 7.99 25.31 -13.39
C ASP A 827 7.68 26.64 -12.70
N THR A 828 8.53 27.63 -12.96
CA THR A 828 8.26 29.01 -12.60
C THR A 828 8.52 29.91 -13.80
N THR A 829 7.51 30.71 -14.15
CA THR A 829 7.55 31.62 -15.30
C THR A 829 6.60 32.81 -15.10
N TYR A 830 6.61 33.73 -16.05
CA TYR A 830 5.69 34.86 -16.16
C TYR A 830 4.77 34.64 -17.36
N GLU A 831 3.45 34.61 -17.12
CA GLU A 831 2.43 34.48 -18.17
C GLU A 831 1.66 35.79 -18.33
N SER A 832 1.16 36.06 -19.55
CA SER A 832 0.37 37.24 -19.82
C SER A 832 -0.74 37.02 -20.85
N ARG A 833 -1.89 37.64 -20.63
CA ARG A 833 -2.95 37.84 -21.61
C ARG A 833 -3.10 39.34 -21.84
N THR A 834 -2.72 39.82 -23.03
CA THR A 834 -2.59 41.26 -23.32
C THR A 834 -3.90 41.98 -23.64
N THR A 835 -4.99 41.25 -23.90
CA THR A 835 -6.33 41.80 -24.18
C THR A 835 -7.40 40.85 -23.68
N ASP A 836 -8.57 41.37 -23.33
CA ASP A 836 -9.74 40.53 -23.01
C ASP A 836 -10.04 39.52 -24.12
N ASN A 837 -10.35 38.28 -23.74
CA ASN A 837 -10.58 37.15 -24.63
C ASN A 837 -9.39 36.81 -25.55
N GLY A 838 -8.21 37.39 -25.33
CA GLY A 838 -6.99 37.07 -26.07
C GLY A 838 -6.37 35.74 -25.63
N ASN A 839 -5.39 35.25 -26.40
CA ASN A 839 -4.60 34.09 -26.00
C ASN A 839 -3.59 34.43 -24.90
N THR A 840 -3.24 33.42 -24.10
CA THR A 840 -2.20 33.52 -23.08
C THR A 840 -0.82 33.29 -23.72
N ASN A 841 0.12 34.19 -23.45
CA ASN A 841 1.52 34.08 -23.83
C ASN A 841 2.29 33.43 -22.67
N HIS A 842 3.04 32.37 -22.98
CA HIS A 842 3.84 31.61 -22.03
C HIS A 842 5.30 31.51 -22.53
N PRO A 843 6.25 32.26 -21.95
CA PRO A 843 7.68 32.09 -22.15
C PRO A 843 8.21 30.80 -21.49
N ASN A 844 9.34 30.27 -21.95
CA ASN A 844 9.96 29.06 -21.38
C ASN A 844 10.11 29.16 -19.85
N ALA A 845 9.62 28.15 -19.13
CA ALA A 845 9.77 28.07 -17.69
C ALA A 845 11.16 27.56 -17.28
N ILE A 846 11.53 27.84 -16.02
CA ILE A 846 12.69 27.24 -15.37
C ILE A 846 12.23 26.37 -14.20
N GLN A 847 12.88 25.22 -13.99
CA GLN A 847 12.52 24.31 -12.90
C GLN A 847 13.17 24.68 -11.57
N ARG A 848 12.36 24.80 -10.52
CA ARG A 848 12.72 25.20 -9.16
C ARG A 848 11.85 24.42 -8.16
N ALA A 849 12.35 24.21 -6.95
CA ALA A 849 11.57 23.59 -5.88
C ALA A 849 10.96 24.66 -4.96
N ALA A 850 9.77 24.40 -4.43
CA ALA A 850 9.23 25.19 -3.32
C ALA A 850 10.07 24.98 -2.04
N PRO A 851 10.20 25.99 -1.16
CA PRO A 851 9.60 27.31 -1.26
C PRO A 851 10.31 28.20 -2.31
N TYR A 852 9.54 29.00 -3.05
CA TYR A 852 10.10 29.88 -4.09
C TYR A 852 9.37 31.23 -4.17
N TRP A 853 10.10 32.31 -4.49
CA TRP A 853 9.54 33.66 -4.51
C TRP A 853 9.08 34.10 -5.90
N VAL A 854 7.93 34.76 -5.93
CA VAL A 854 7.31 35.33 -7.14
C VAL A 854 6.96 36.81 -6.90
N LYS A 855 7.05 37.61 -7.96
CA LYS A 855 6.81 39.06 -7.90
C LYS A 855 6.28 39.61 -9.22
N LEU A 856 5.36 40.56 -9.13
CA LEU A 856 4.90 41.39 -10.25
C LEU A 856 5.06 42.88 -9.92
N VAL A 857 5.48 43.67 -10.90
CA VAL A 857 5.58 45.14 -10.83
C VAL A 857 4.78 45.77 -11.98
N ARG A 858 3.95 46.76 -11.65
CA ARG A 858 3.25 47.62 -12.61
C ARG A 858 3.84 49.03 -12.58
N SER A 859 4.19 49.54 -13.76
CA SER A 859 4.60 50.93 -14.01
C SER A 859 3.85 51.46 -15.24
N GLY A 860 2.79 52.22 -15.03
CA GLY A 860 1.83 52.63 -16.05
C GLY A 860 1.11 51.42 -16.65
N ASN A 861 1.30 51.22 -17.96
CA ASN A 861 0.82 50.06 -18.71
C ASN A 861 1.88 48.97 -18.86
N THR A 862 3.07 49.13 -18.26
CA THR A 862 4.12 48.11 -18.33
C THR A 862 4.04 47.22 -17.10
N PHE A 863 4.00 45.91 -17.34
CA PHE A 863 3.98 44.86 -16.32
C PHE A 863 5.25 44.02 -16.45
N THR A 864 5.88 43.71 -15.33
CA THR A 864 7.12 42.94 -15.30
C THR A 864 7.08 41.88 -14.21
N GLY A 865 7.34 40.63 -14.58
CA GLY A 865 7.39 39.48 -13.67
C GLY A 865 8.81 39.10 -13.28
N TYR A 866 8.98 38.73 -12.02
CA TYR A 866 10.26 38.30 -11.46
C TYR A 866 10.07 37.08 -10.56
N ASN A 867 11.10 36.24 -10.49
CA ASN A 867 11.19 35.17 -9.50
C ASN A 867 12.53 35.22 -8.74
N SER A 868 12.60 34.55 -7.60
CA SER A 868 13.79 34.56 -6.75
C SER A 868 13.87 33.32 -5.85
N PRO A 869 15.07 32.76 -5.64
CA PRO A 869 15.27 31.70 -4.65
C PRO A 869 15.24 32.22 -3.20
N ASP A 870 15.51 33.51 -2.97
CA ASP A 870 15.78 34.06 -1.63
C ASP A 870 14.95 35.32 -1.28
N GLY A 871 14.16 35.84 -2.22
CA GLY A 871 13.34 37.05 -2.06
C GLY A 871 14.14 38.35 -2.12
N GLN A 872 15.45 38.27 -2.37
CA GLN A 872 16.38 39.41 -2.43
C GLN A 872 16.96 39.59 -3.84
N ASN A 873 17.43 38.50 -4.44
CA ASN A 873 18.01 38.47 -5.78
C ASN A 873 16.93 38.09 -6.80
N TRP A 874 16.41 39.09 -7.52
CA TRP A 874 15.28 38.93 -8.42
C TRP A 874 15.73 38.75 -9.87
N THR A 875 15.28 37.67 -10.51
CA THR A 875 15.50 37.41 -11.93
C THR A 875 14.24 37.74 -12.72
N GLN A 876 14.36 38.66 -13.68
CA GLN A 876 13.24 39.02 -14.55
C GLN A 876 12.87 37.83 -15.45
N GLN A 877 11.60 37.45 -15.43
CA GLN A 877 11.06 36.35 -16.25
C GLN A 877 10.42 36.86 -17.55
N GLY A 878 9.78 38.03 -17.51
CA GLY A 878 9.13 38.62 -18.68
C GLY A 878 8.62 40.03 -18.42
N THR A 879 8.26 40.72 -19.50
CA THR A 879 7.62 42.04 -19.43
C THR A 879 6.73 42.29 -20.63
N ASP A 880 5.57 42.92 -20.41
CA ASP A 880 4.65 43.33 -21.46
C ASP A 880 4.13 44.75 -21.24
N THR A 881 3.72 45.40 -22.32
CA THR A 881 2.93 46.62 -22.26
C THR A 881 1.47 46.28 -22.55
N ILE A 882 0.63 46.31 -21.52
CA ILE A 882 -0.79 45.93 -21.55
C ILE A 882 -1.62 47.12 -21.14
N THR A 883 -2.57 47.52 -21.99
CA THR A 883 -3.47 48.63 -21.65
C THR A 883 -4.53 48.13 -20.68
N MET A 884 -4.39 48.46 -19.40
CA MET A 884 -5.39 48.18 -18.35
C MET A 884 -5.98 49.49 -17.80
N PRO A 885 -7.19 49.46 -17.21
CA PRO A 885 -7.75 50.60 -16.49
C PRO A 885 -6.82 51.10 -15.37
N ASN A 886 -7.03 52.34 -14.94
CA ASN A 886 -6.21 52.93 -13.86
C ASN A 886 -6.34 52.15 -12.54
N THR A 887 -7.51 51.58 -12.27
CA THR A 887 -7.74 50.67 -11.14
C THR A 887 -7.89 49.25 -11.64
N ILE A 888 -7.10 48.32 -11.11
CA ILE A 888 -7.08 46.88 -11.44
C ILE A 888 -7.19 46.03 -10.17
N TYR A 889 -7.17 44.71 -10.31
CA TYR A 889 -7.11 43.78 -9.19
C TYR A 889 -5.71 43.15 -9.09
N ILE A 890 -5.19 43.05 -7.87
CA ILE A 890 -3.86 42.50 -7.55
C ILE A 890 -4.02 41.48 -6.42
N GLY A 891 -3.40 40.30 -6.54
CA GLY A 891 -3.65 39.26 -5.55
C GLY A 891 -2.89 37.95 -5.76
N LEU A 892 -3.25 36.96 -4.95
CA LEU A 892 -2.79 35.58 -5.01
C LEU A 892 -3.75 34.77 -5.90
N ALA A 893 -3.20 34.02 -6.85
CA ALA A 893 -3.97 33.19 -7.77
C ALA A 893 -3.53 31.74 -7.64
N ILE A 894 -4.50 30.85 -7.42
CA ILE A 894 -4.31 29.41 -7.32
C ILE A 894 -5.23 28.71 -8.29
N ASP A 895 -4.69 27.77 -9.07
CA ASP A 895 -5.43 26.92 -10.01
C ASP A 895 -4.99 25.45 -9.84
N ALA A 896 -5.95 24.53 -9.93
CA ALA A 896 -5.69 23.10 -9.84
C ALA A 896 -5.28 22.46 -11.18
N HIS A 897 -5.54 23.13 -12.30
CA HIS A 897 -5.44 22.61 -13.66
C HIS A 897 -6.28 21.34 -13.88
N GLU A 898 -7.24 21.12 -12.99
CA GLU A 898 -8.19 20.03 -12.97
C GLU A 898 -9.48 20.52 -12.30
N ASN A 899 -10.49 20.85 -13.11
CA ASN A 899 -11.67 21.56 -12.62
C ASN A 899 -12.55 20.73 -11.67
N THR A 900 -12.29 19.43 -11.56
CA THR A 900 -13.03 18.51 -10.70
C THR A 900 -12.39 18.32 -9.33
N ILE A 901 -11.17 18.85 -9.12
CA ILE A 901 -10.43 18.68 -7.87
C ILE A 901 -9.92 20.00 -7.26
N LEU A 902 -9.81 20.10 -5.93
CA LEU A 902 -9.15 21.21 -5.27
C LEU A 902 -7.64 20.94 -5.15
N THR A 903 -6.84 21.94 -5.44
CA THR A 903 -5.46 22.05 -4.97
C THR A 903 -5.39 23.00 -3.77
N THR A 904 -4.32 22.91 -3.00
CA THR A 904 -4.04 23.84 -1.90
C THR A 904 -2.68 24.49 -2.12
N GLY A 905 -2.68 25.82 -2.28
CA GLY A 905 -1.48 26.64 -2.29
C GLY A 905 -1.29 27.32 -0.94
N THR A 906 -0.07 27.28 -0.39
CA THR A 906 0.32 28.09 0.77
C THR A 906 1.31 29.15 0.35
N LEU A 907 1.06 30.40 0.75
CA LEU A 907 1.93 31.54 0.45
C LEU A 907 2.17 32.36 1.70
N ASP A 908 3.42 32.70 1.96
CA ASP A 908 3.79 33.61 3.04
C ASP A 908 4.58 34.80 2.51
N ASN A 909 4.94 35.73 3.42
CA ASN A 909 5.65 36.96 3.09
C ASN A 909 4.98 37.78 1.97
N VAL A 910 3.64 37.76 1.95
CA VAL A 910 2.85 38.50 0.98
C VAL A 910 2.93 39.98 1.29
N SER A 911 3.40 40.77 0.33
CA SER A 911 3.47 42.23 0.46
C SER A 911 3.00 42.93 -0.81
N LEU A 912 2.31 44.05 -0.62
CA LEU A 912 1.78 44.92 -1.66
C LEU A 912 2.40 46.31 -1.52
N THR A 913 2.68 46.97 -2.64
CA THR A 913 3.04 48.39 -2.70
C THR A 913 2.14 49.12 -3.69
N GLY A 914 2.00 50.45 -3.53
CA GLY A 914 1.11 51.29 -4.33
C GLY A 914 -0.17 51.66 -3.59
N ASN A 915 -1.11 52.31 -4.30
CA ASN A 915 -2.40 52.68 -3.73
C ASN A 915 -3.35 51.47 -3.76
N VAL A 916 -3.22 50.60 -2.75
CA VAL A 916 -4.08 49.42 -2.57
C VAL A 916 -5.23 49.73 -1.61
N SER A 917 -6.45 49.33 -1.97
CA SER A 917 -7.65 49.53 -1.13
C SER A 917 -8.59 48.34 -1.25
N GLY A 918 -9.15 47.91 -0.11
CA GLY A 918 -10.35 47.08 -0.08
C GLY A 918 -11.58 47.98 -0.22
N THR A 919 -12.46 47.71 -1.17
CA THR A 919 -13.67 48.51 -1.36
C THR A 919 -14.66 48.30 -0.20
N THR A 920 -14.87 49.34 0.61
CA THR A 920 -16.09 49.49 1.43
C THR A 920 -16.73 50.84 1.10
N GLY A 921 -17.98 50.84 0.64
CA GLY A 921 -18.72 52.05 0.32
C GLY A 921 -19.14 52.87 1.55
N THR A 922 -18.69 54.14 1.57
CA THR A 922 -19.33 55.39 2.06
C THR A 922 -19.28 55.72 3.59
N PRO A 923 -19.06 57.01 4.00
CA PRO A 923 -18.26 57.39 5.19
C PRO A 923 -19.03 58.13 6.32
N THR A 924 -18.27 58.52 7.39
CA THR A 924 -18.37 59.74 8.29
C THR A 924 -18.45 59.42 9.80
N PRO A 925 -17.93 60.24 10.76
CA PRO A 925 -16.67 60.98 10.89
C PRO A 925 -15.86 60.62 12.17
N THR A 926 -14.59 61.04 12.20
CA THR A 926 -13.62 60.98 13.31
C THR A 926 -14.02 61.77 14.58
N PRO A 927 -13.59 61.31 15.78
CA PRO A 927 -12.94 62.23 16.71
C PRO A 927 -11.53 61.79 17.18
N THR A 928 -10.77 62.84 17.48
CA THR A 928 -9.36 63.09 17.85
C THR A 928 -8.69 62.16 18.90
N PRO A 929 -7.35 61.95 18.83
CA PRO A 929 -6.61 60.97 19.64
C PRO A 929 -6.32 61.44 21.08
N THR A 930 -6.23 60.47 21.99
CA THR A 930 -5.64 60.62 23.34
C THR A 930 -4.43 59.69 23.45
N SER A 931 -3.38 60.15 24.14
CA SER A 931 -2.00 59.65 24.10
C SER A 931 -1.66 58.51 25.07
N THR A 932 -0.74 57.62 24.62
CA THR A 932 0.28 56.86 25.41
C THR A 932 -0.21 55.59 26.15
N PRO A 933 0.55 54.48 26.34
CA PRO A 933 1.98 54.20 26.08
C PRO A 933 2.28 53.01 25.14
N THR A 934 3.53 52.94 24.69
CA THR A 934 4.18 51.80 24.04
C THR A 934 4.28 50.57 24.96
N PRO A 935 3.89 49.37 24.48
CA PRO A 935 4.50 48.11 24.89
C PRO A 935 5.32 47.47 23.76
N THR A 936 6.47 47.00 24.19
CA THR A 936 7.58 46.28 23.55
C THR A 936 7.20 45.12 22.60
N PRO A 937 7.95 44.87 21.52
CA PRO A 937 7.75 43.71 20.65
C PRO A 937 8.12 42.40 21.36
N THR A 938 7.23 41.41 21.30
CA THR A 938 7.44 40.05 21.81
C THR A 938 7.96 39.12 20.70
N SER A 939 8.96 38.34 21.08
CA SER A 939 9.87 37.51 20.29
C SER A 939 9.28 36.24 19.68
N THR A 940 9.79 35.89 18.51
CA THR A 940 9.73 34.59 17.81
C THR A 940 10.38 33.45 18.64
N PRO A 941 9.88 32.20 18.62
CA PRO A 941 10.44 31.12 19.44
C PRO A 941 11.79 30.62 18.93
N THR A 942 12.75 30.55 19.85
CA THR A 942 14.07 29.92 19.71
C THR A 942 13.96 28.42 20.03
N PRO A 943 14.83 27.54 19.50
CA PRO A 943 14.87 26.12 19.87
C PRO A 943 15.07 25.91 21.38
N SER A 944 14.45 24.87 21.93
CA SER A 944 14.31 24.63 23.37
C SER A 944 15.61 24.85 24.19
N GLY A 945 15.49 25.69 25.23
CA GLY A 945 16.50 25.93 26.26
C GLY A 945 17.34 27.22 26.10
N TRP A 946 17.27 27.91 24.96
CA TRP A 946 17.97 29.19 24.73
C TRP A 946 16.98 30.27 24.34
N THR A 947 17.16 31.49 24.84
CA THR A 947 16.33 32.65 24.49
C THR A 947 17.19 33.69 23.80
N GLN A 948 16.89 34.00 22.54
CA GLN A 948 17.60 35.06 21.83
C GLN A 948 17.43 36.39 22.56
N CYS A 949 18.54 37.08 22.80
CA CYS A 949 18.59 38.31 23.59
C CYS A 949 19.13 39.52 22.83
N ALA A 950 19.88 39.30 21.74
CA ALA A 950 20.35 40.38 20.87
C ALA A 950 20.75 39.82 19.50
N ASN A 951 20.69 40.66 18.46
CA ASN A 951 21.32 40.37 17.18
C ASN A 951 22.80 40.78 17.19
N GLU A 952 23.58 40.30 16.21
CA GLU A 952 24.99 40.69 16.03
C GLU A 952 25.17 42.21 15.95
N GLY A 953 26.13 42.72 16.72
CA GLY A 953 26.39 44.15 16.94
C GLY A 953 25.61 44.75 18.13
N GLY A 954 24.57 44.07 18.63
CA GLY A 954 23.74 44.52 19.76
C GLY A 954 24.36 44.25 21.13
N THR A 955 23.65 44.62 22.21
CA THR A 955 23.99 44.25 23.59
C THR A 955 22.90 43.35 24.15
N CYS A 956 23.30 42.15 24.58
CA CYS A 956 22.42 41.17 25.19
C CYS A 956 22.30 41.45 26.69
N THR A 957 21.12 41.83 27.18
CA THR A 957 20.84 42.17 28.60
C THR A 957 19.92 41.14 29.24
N PHE A 958 20.21 40.73 30.47
CA PHE A 958 19.48 39.70 31.22
C PHE A 958 19.74 39.82 32.73
N SER A 959 18.85 39.27 33.56
CA SER A 959 19.02 39.28 35.02
C SER A 959 19.91 38.13 35.50
N GLY A 960 20.70 38.39 36.54
CA GLY A 960 21.61 37.40 37.12
C GLY A 960 22.76 37.01 36.18
N THR A 961 23.42 35.90 36.50
CA THR A 961 24.52 35.33 35.71
C THR A 961 23.98 34.24 34.79
N GLN A 962 24.22 34.36 33.48
CA GLN A 962 23.72 33.43 32.45
C GLN A 962 24.85 33.04 31.49
N VAL A 963 24.71 31.90 30.81
CA VAL A 963 25.54 31.62 29.62
C VAL A 963 24.90 32.30 28.44
N VAL A 964 25.73 32.92 27.61
CA VAL A 964 25.36 33.53 26.35
C VAL A 964 26.09 32.79 25.25
N ARG A 965 25.37 32.35 24.22
CA ARG A 965 25.96 31.83 22.99
C ARG A 965 25.84 32.88 21.90
N PHE A 966 26.87 33.05 21.09
CA PHE A 966 26.91 33.92 19.92
C PHE A 966 27.28 33.10 18.70
N GLY A 967 26.51 33.17 17.62
CA GLY A 967 26.77 32.37 16.42
C GLY A 967 25.55 32.16 15.54
N ALA A 968 25.68 31.29 14.53
CA ALA A 968 24.63 30.94 13.58
C ALA A 968 24.85 29.52 13.02
N ASN A 969 23.78 28.88 12.55
CA ASN A 969 23.82 27.60 11.82
C ASN A 969 24.64 26.49 12.50
N GLY A 970 24.48 26.32 13.81
CA GLY A 970 25.16 25.26 14.58
C GLY A 970 26.59 25.61 15.04
N HIS A 971 27.16 26.72 14.58
CA HIS A 971 28.48 27.18 14.98
C HIS A 971 28.38 28.37 15.95
N TYR A 972 28.64 28.11 17.23
CA TYR A 972 28.49 29.08 18.31
C TYR A 972 29.72 29.12 19.23
N ASN A 973 30.10 30.34 19.64
CA ASN A 973 31.03 30.57 20.74
C ASN A 973 30.24 31.00 21.98
N TYR A 974 30.73 30.63 23.16
CA TYR A 974 30.00 30.79 24.43
C TYR A 974 30.79 31.65 25.43
N GLN A 975 30.08 32.50 26.17
CA GLN A 975 30.62 33.27 27.29
C GLN A 975 29.62 33.24 28.45
N THR A 976 30.11 33.43 29.68
CA THR A 976 29.25 33.65 30.84
C THR A 976 29.34 35.12 31.23
N ALA A 977 28.20 35.78 31.42
CA ALA A 977 28.15 37.17 31.84
C ALA A 977 27.05 37.39 32.88
N THR A 978 27.11 38.52 33.58
CA THR A 978 26.11 38.93 34.57
C THR A 978 25.53 40.27 34.15
N GLY A 979 24.20 40.36 34.07
CA GLY A 979 23.53 41.61 33.69
C GLY A 979 23.51 41.88 32.19
N SER A 980 24.67 41.93 31.53
CA SER A 980 24.74 42.13 30.08
C SER A 980 26.07 41.71 29.45
N ILE A 981 26.04 41.51 28.13
CA ILE A 981 27.24 41.26 27.31
C ILE A 981 27.07 41.80 25.88
N GLY A 982 28.13 42.32 25.28
CA GLY A 982 28.12 42.77 23.89
C GLY A 982 28.06 41.58 22.91
N CYS A 983 27.08 41.59 22.00
CA CYS A 983 26.84 40.51 21.05
C CYS A 983 27.64 40.69 19.76
N ASN A 984 28.96 40.48 19.82
CA ASN A 984 29.83 40.75 18.68
C ASN A 984 31.13 39.92 18.69
N ASN A 985 31.81 39.93 17.53
CA ASN A 985 33.05 39.20 17.29
C ASN A 985 34.20 39.59 18.24
N THR A 986 34.19 40.80 18.81
CA THR A 986 35.25 41.24 19.74
C THR A 986 35.12 40.55 21.09
N VAL A 987 33.90 40.20 21.50
CA VAL A 987 33.62 39.60 22.81
C VAL A 987 33.63 38.06 22.75
N PHE A 988 33.23 37.48 21.62
CA PHE A 988 33.07 36.02 21.46
C PHE A 988 34.02 35.40 20.42
N GLY A 989 34.78 36.18 19.65
CA GLY A 989 35.38 35.72 18.38
C GLY A 989 34.31 35.58 17.29
N ASP A 990 34.72 35.24 16.05
CA ASP A 990 33.79 34.98 14.94
C ASP A 990 33.61 33.47 14.71
N PRO A 991 32.56 32.84 15.27
CA PRO A 991 32.32 31.40 15.09
C PRO A 991 31.74 31.03 13.71
N ALA A 992 31.27 32.01 12.94
CA ALA A 992 30.64 31.78 11.63
C ALA A 992 30.94 32.96 10.70
N VAL A 993 32.16 32.96 10.13
CA VAL A 993 32.68 34.05 9.29
C VAL A 993 31.80 34.24 8.06
N GLY A 994 31.38 35.50 7.81
CA GLY A 994 30.55 35.87 6.66
C GLY A 994 29.04 35.62 6.85
N GLN A 995 28.61 35.15 8.02
CA GLN A 995 27.21 34.91 8.36
C GLN A 995 26.71 35.86 9.46
N TYR A 996 25.43 36.22 9.41
CA TYR A 996 24.78 37.05 10.44
C TYR A 996 24.48 36.20 11.68
N LYS A 997 25.02 36.62 12.82
CA LYS A 997 24.97 35.87 14.09
C LYS A 997 23.97 36.49 15.06
N THR A 998 23.58 35.72 16.07
CA THR A 998 22.72 36.21 17.16
C THR A 998 23.25 35.74 18.50
N CYS A 999 22.92 36.48 19.56
CA CYS A 999 23.16 36.06 20.92
C CYS A 999 21.90 35.49 21.54
N SER A 1000 22.04 34.38 22.24
CA SER A 1000 20.97 33.80 23.06
C SER A 1000 21.49 33.44 24.44
N VAL A 1001 20.63 33.53 25.45
CA VAL A 1001 20.96 33.17 26.84
C VAL A 1001 20.26 31.91 27.31
N ALA A 1002 20.85 31.21 28.27
CA ALA A 1002 20.25 30.07 28.96
C ALA A 1002 20.66 30.04 30.44
N THR A 1003 19.76 29.53 31.30
CA THR A 1003 20.02 29.23 32.71
C THR A 1003 20.83 27.95 32.87
N ILE A 1004 21.58 27.82 33.97
CA ILE A 1004 22.61 26.81 34.13
C ILE A 1004 22.25 25.78 35.22
N PRO A 1005 22.35 24.46 34.95
CA PRO A 1005 22.56 23.86 33.63
C PRO A 1005 21.28 23.94 32.77
N PRO A 1006 21.38 24.12 31.43
CA PRO A 1006 20.18 24.29 30.58
C PRO A 1006 19.34 23.02 30.48
N SER A 1007 18.01 23.15 30.40
CA SER A 1007 17.10 22.03 30.11
C SER A 1007 17.45 21.36 28.78
N GLY A 1008 17.53 20.03 28.77
CA GLY A 1008 17.85 19.23 27.58
C GLY A 1008 19.33 18.93 27.36
N TRP A 1009 20.19 19.16 28.36
CA TRP A 1009 21.55 18.62 28.43
C TRP A 1009 21.59 17.43 29.38
N THR A 1010 22.24 16.34 28.99
CA THR A 1010 22.32 15.10 29.77
C THR A 1010 23.63 15.06 30.53
N GLN A 1011 23.58 14.89 31.86
CA GLN A 1011 24.80 14.69 32.64
C GLN A 1011 25.43 13.36 32.26
N CYS A 1012 26.71 13.39 31.86
CA CYS A 1012 27.44 12.18 31.47
C CYS A 1012 28.52 11.79 32.47
N SER A 1013 29.04 12.72 33.29
CA SER A 1013 30.05 12.37 34.29
C SER A 1013 30.19 13.43 35.38
N GLY A 1014 30.61 13.02 36.57
CA GLY A 1014 31.10 13.92 37.61
C GLY A 1014 32.55 14.38 37.32
N GLU A 1015 33.04 15.36 38.06
CA GLU A 1015 34.44 15.78 37.99
C GLU A 1015 35.40 14.60 38.23
N TRP A 1016 36.45 14.52 37.42
CA TRP A 1016 37.43 13.44 37.29
C TRP A 1016 36.95 12.17 36.56
N GLY A 1017 35.69 12.11 36.13
CA GLY A 1017 35.17 11.03 35.30
C GLY A 1017 35.42 11.22 33.80
N THR A 1018 34.98 10.25 33.00
CA THR A 1018 34.97 10.34 31.53
C THR A 1018 33.52 10.43 31.06
N CYS A 1019 33.24 11.38 30.18
CA CYS A 1019 31.95 11.58 29.53
C CYS A 1019 31.98 10.93 28.14
N THR A 1020 31.19 9.88 27.94
CA THR A 1020 31.03 9.19 26.64
C THR A 1020 29.75 9.64 25.97
N VAL A 1021 29.82 9.92 24.66
CA VAL A 1021 28.76 10.60 23.91
C VAL A 1021 28.49 9.96 22.55
N PRO A 1022 27.22 9.93 22.08
CA PRO A 1022 26.86 9.33 20.80
C PRO A 1022 27.19 10.31 19.65
N GLY A 1023 28.24 10.02 18.89
CA GLY A 1023 28.67 10.86 17.78
C GLY A 1023 29.38 12.14 18.24
N THR A 1024 29.28 13.20 17.43
CA THR A 1024 29.93 14.50 17.69
C THR A 1024 28.95 15.45 18.38
N VAL A 1025 29.22 15.79 19.63
CA VAL A 1025 28.34 16.63 20.47
C VAL A 1025 29.13 17.70 21.21
N THR A 1026 28.44 18.68 21.80
CA THR A 1026 29.08 19.65 22.71
C THR A 1026 29.00 19.15 24.15
N VAL A 1027 30.10 19.23 24.89
CA VAL A 1027 30.20 18.87 26.31
C VAL A 1027 30.53 20.11 27.14
N ALA A 1028 29.80 20.29 28.24
CA ALA A 1028 29.94 21.38 29.20
C ALA A 1028 30.47 20.84 30.54
N PHE A 1029 31.58 21.36 31.04
CA PHE A 1029 32.16 21.01 32.34
C PHE A 1029 32.12 22.20 33.30
N GLY A 1030 31.53 22.05 34.49
CA GLY A 1030 31.39 23.15 35.44
C GLY A 1030 30.46 22.86 36.61
N SER A 1031 30.16 23.90 37.41
CA SER A 1031 29.30 23.83 38.59
C SER A 1031 28.56 25.15 38.80
N GLY A 1032 27.35 25.09 39.35
CA GLY A 1032 26.53 26.28 39.62
C GLY A 1032 26.22 27.06 38.34
N SER A 1033 26.76 28.27 38.21
CA SER A 1033 26.56 29.15 37.05
C SER A 1033 27.81 29.34 36.18
N THR A 1034 28.82 28.47 36.30
CA THR A 1034 30.11 28.65 35.61
C THR A 1034 30.58 27.35 34.96
N TYR A 1035 30.62 27.34 33.62
CA TYR A 1035 30.93 26.16 32.80
C TYR A 1035 31.89 26.52 31.66
N LYS A 1036 32.67 25.52 31.23
CA LYS A 1036 33.56 25.54 30.06
C LYS A 1036 33.09 24.48 29.07
N TYR A 1037 33.29 24.71 27.79
CA TYR A 1037 32.69 23.91 26.72
C TYR A 1037 33.74 23.38 25.74
N GLN A 1038 33.53 22.17 25.23
CA GLN A 1038 34.33 21.52 24.20
C GLN A 1038 33.40 20.74 23.27
N THR A 1039 33.69 20.71 21.97
CA THR A 1039 33.00 19.81 21.02
C THR A 1039 33.83 18.55 20.87
N VAL A 1040 33.22 17.37 21.01
CA VAL A 1040 33.95 16.10 21.00
C VAL A 1040 33.14 15.00 20.30
N THR A 1041 33.86 14.08 19.67
CA THR A 1041 33.32 12.82 19.14
C THR A 1041 33.76 11.66 20.02
N GLY A 1042 32.81 10.87 20.51
CA GLY A 1042 33.10 9.64 21.27
C GLY A 1042 33.26 9.82 22.78
N SER A 1043 34.38 10.38 23.28
CA SER A 1043 34.55 10.57 24.74
C SER A 1043 35.48 11.72 25.13
N ILE A 1044 35.25 12.32 26.30
CA ILE A 1044 36.07 13.41 26.86
C ILE A 1044 36.24 13.31 28.37
N GLY A 1045 37.42 13.67 28.89
CA GLY A 1045 37.70 13.68 30.33
C GLY A 1045 37.11 14.91 31.03
N CYS A 1046 36.35 14.70 32.10
CA CYS A 1046 35.63 15.73 32.86
C CYS A 1046 36.48 16.32 33.96
N ASN A 1047 37.53 17.04 33.57
CA ASN A 1047 38.51 17.55 34.53
C ASN A 1047 39.14 18.87 34.07
N ASN A 1048 39.83 19.50 35.02
CA ASN A 1048 40.44 20.81 34.83
C ASN A 1048 41.56 20.82 33.78
N SER A 1049 42.16 19.68 33.45
CA SER A 1049 43.21 19.63 32.42
C SER A 1049 42.64 19.71 31.00
N VAL A 1050 41.39 19.28 30.80
CA VAL A 1050 40.72 19.27 29.49
C VAL A 1050 39.93 20.56 29.24
N PHE A 1051 39.31 21.12 30.28
CA PHE A 1051 38.40 22.26 30.17
C PHE A 1051 38.91 23.55 30.84
N GLY A 1052 40.03 23.48 31.60
CA GLY A 1052 40.37 24.48 32.62
C GLY A 1052 39.52 24.31 33.88
N ASP A 1053 39.82 25.06 34.95
CA ASP A 1053 38.99 25.08 36.16
C ASP A 1053 37.98 26.24 36.13
N PRO A 1054 36.71 25.99 35.77
CA PRO A 1054 35.70 27.04 35.72
C PRO A 1054 35.29 27.57 37.09
N THR A 1055 35.45 26.77 38.16
CA THR A 1055 35.05 27.11 39.53
C THR A 1055 36.04 26.49 40.54
N PRO A 1056 37.17 27.17 40.80
CA PRO A 1056 38.20 26.66 41.70
C PRO A 1056 37.68 26.37 43.11
N GLY A 1057 37.97 25.16 43.61
CA GLY A 1057 37.54 24.72 44.95
C GLY A 1057 36.10 24.21 45.05
N VAL A 1058 35.36 24.14 43.93
CA VAL A 1058 33.97 23.62 43.88
C VAL A 1058 33.91 22.37 43.00
N ALA A 1059 33.14 21.36 43.43
CA ALA A 1059 32.94 20.12 42.67
C ALA A 1059 32.11 20.37 41.40
N LYS A 1060 32.60 19.88 40.25
CA LYS A 1060 32.04 20.11 38.91
C LYS A 1060 31.46 18.83 38.29
N SER A 1061 30.82 18.97 37.14
CA SER A 1061 30.27 17.85 36.36
C SER A 1061 30.24 18.18 34.87
N CYS A 1062 30.26 17.13 34.04
CA CYS A 1062 30.07 17.21 32.59
C CYS A 1062 28.64 16.92 32.17
N TYR A 1063 28.17 17.65 31.17
CA TYR A 1063 26.88 17.49 30.51
C TYR A 1063 27.07 17.54 29.01
N TYR A 1064 26.31 16.76 28.22
CA TYR A 1064 26.37 16.79 26.75
C TYR A 1064 25.00 17.01 26.11
N LYS A 1065 25.02 17.53 24.88
CA LYS A 1065 23.84 17.73 24.04
C LYS A 1065 24.16 17.49 22.57
#